data_AF-A0A9E0IXV7-F1
#
_entry.id   AF-A0A9E0IXV7-F1
#
_cell.length_a   1.000
_cell.length_b   1.000
_cell.length_c   1.000
_cell.angle_alpha   90.00
_cell.angle_beta   90.00
_cell.angle_gamma   90.00
#
_symmetry.space_group_name_H-M   'P 1'
#
loop_
_entity.id
_entity.type
_entity.pdbx_description
1 polymer ?
#
loop_
_entity_poly.entity_id
_entity_poly.type
_entity_poly.pdbx_seq_one_letter_code
_entity_poly.pdbx_strand_id
1 'polypeptide(L)'
;MSSFWRGCPYWILVFSVMACGEKPKAGFSGKLFTLVPPQESGVKFSNDITETPSEHIYTFNYIYNGAGVAIADLDNDGLQDIYFVGNQVSDRLYKNLGNFTFEDVSDKAGISGLDGWRSSVSTADINGDGLLDLYICRGGFLNIPEKNSNLLLINKGNMHFADEAAAYGVDDPGYSIASTFFDYDYDGDLDLFVTNRPERWTIHEDSIVAVKARMEKGNFDPLTTSKLFRNEGNGRFSDVSREAGMYPSYSYGLGVVAGDLNKDGTQDLYVANDFIENDYFYINYGDGTFKESVKTLTNHVPYYSMGVDFGDIDNDGNEEVLVVEMRPEDYRRSKTTMPAMQPEYFAQLKSMGFQDQYMHNVLQYNHGNGFFTDISQLAGVDKTDWSWAALLSDLDNDSYKDIIVTNGYRRDVYDRDTNEKMRQYLRERNNLEDSVEQVLGILPSVKLVNYIYKNQGNLKFEKMMKDWGFSETSFSNGAALGDLDNDGDLDLVVNNIDDPAFMYRNNADGQQNYLRVACTGNPKNHFGIGAKVTIHYGDKIQYAQLKTSRGYLSSCEPFVHFGMGSAEKIDRIEIDWPDFKKLVLENVRANQTIVAEYAKATQQSDFQKTYYPVFAEHTQASILPMYIHEENRFNDYLKQVLLPHQLSRLGPFISVADVNGDGLEDFYAGAPHFKAGQLYLQTDSATFRAKSVPLFDEDRDYEDIQSRFFDADRDGDMDLYVVSGGTEMKEDLPIYQDRLYINDGRGNFTKNISALPKIRSSGSCVVTWDYDGDGDIDIFRGGRTIPDKYPYPPKSYLLLNDGKGNYSDATDALAPELRQIGMVTDAAWLDLNGDNFPELIVVGEWMPIVVFENDKGKLAKAESSKYGVQQTEGWWNRIAKGDVDGDGDIDLIAGNLGTNYKFHASKEKPFMVYCDDYDKNGTYDVVLAKYNGKDLVPVRGKQCSSEQVPSIAQKFPNYSSFADASLQDIYGEGLDKGLVYKAHLFESVVLKNEKGRFAIEPLPQTCQFSTVQGIVVEDINGDGIKDIVLAGNLFNAEIETTRADASVGVVFLGGKSGLFDQNLKPNESGFFVPYDVKDIQAIRIGGKPSLLAGVNNNVMYFFRNIK
;
A
#
# COMPACT_ATOMS: atom_id res chain seq x y z
N MET A 1 63.15 60.65 -23.31
CA MET A 1 62.75 61.92 -22.68
C MET A 1 61.23 61.94 -22.60
N SER A 2 60.69 62.15 -21.39
CA SER A 2 59.44 62.86 -21.06
C SER A 2 58.09 62.57 -21.76
N SER A 3 57.04 62.55 -20.91
CA SER A 3 55.61 62.91 -21.09
C SER A 3 54.72 61.97 -21.94
N PHE A 4 53.78 61.22 -21.33
CA PHE A 4 52.42 61.56 -20.86
C PHE A 4 51.38 61.81 -21.97
N TRP A 5 50.42 60.89 -22.20
CA TRP A 5 49.00 60.98 -21.78
C TRP A 5 48.17 59.75 -22.21
N ARG A 6 47.47 59.17 -21.21
CA ARG A 6 46.19 58.43 -21.16
C ARG A 6 45.83 57.38 -22.24
N GLY A 7 45.85 56.12 -21.82
CA GLY A 7 44.94 55.06 -22.26
C GLY A 7 44.53 54.23 -21.03
N CYS A 8 43.24 54.04 -20.80
CA CYS A 8 42.67 53.30 -19.69
C CYS A 8 42.61 51.80 -20.03
N PRO A 9 43.18 50.87 -19.23
CA PRO A 9 42.92 49.44 -19.39
C PRO A 9 42.10 48.86 -18.23
N TYR A 10 41.26 47.92 -18.63
CA TYR A 10 40.40 47.04 -17.84
C TYR A 10 41.11 46.41 -16.64
N TRP A 11 40.47 46.50 -15.47
CA TRP A 11 40.76 45.65 -14.31
C TRP A 11 39.88 44.41 -14.40
N ILE A 12 40.51 43.25 -14.61
CA ILE A 12 39.89 41.94 -14.41
C ILE A 12 39.78 41.73 -12.90
N LEU A 13 38.57 41.83 -12.37
CA LEU A 13 38.21 41.43 -11.02
C LEU A 13 38.06 39.91 -10.99
N VAL A 14 39.05 39.23 -10.42
CA VAL A 14 38.95 37.82 -10.03
C VAL A 14 38.05 37.78 -8.79
N PHE A 15 36.79 37.38 -8.97
CA PHE A 15 35.89 37.02 -7.88
C PHE A 15 36.38 35.68 -7.28
N SER A 16 37.04 35.75 -6.13
CA SER A 16 37.19 34.60 -5.25
C SER A 16 35.84 34.31 -4.59
N VAL A 17 35.08 33.38 -5.18
CA VAL A 17 33.92 32.78 -4.54
C VAL A 17 34.42 31.92 -3.38
N MET A 18 34.34 32.44 -2.15
CA MET A 18 34.35 31.57 -0.96
C MET A 18 33.01 30.86 -0.93
N ALA A 19 32.95 29.68 -1.54
CA ALA A 19 31.91 28.72 -1.24
C ALA A 19 32.13 28.22 0.19
N CYS A 20 31.28 28.63 1.13
CA CYS A 20 31.04 27.85 2.35
C CYS A 20 30.28 26.58 1.92
N GLY A 21 31.01 25.61 1.36
CA GLY A 21 30.55 24.24 1.28
C GLY A 21 30.97 23.55 2.56
N GLU A 22 30.00 23.16 3.40
CA GLU A 22 30.23 22.10 4.38
C GLU A 22 30.82 20.91 3.63
N LYS A 23 31.98 20.42 4.09
CA LYS A 23 32.48 19.15 3.60
C LYS A 23 31.51 18.09 4.12
N PRO A 24 30.83 17.30 3.26
CA PRO A 24 30.11 16.13 3.74
C PRO A 24 31.11 15.26 4.50
N LYS A 25 30.74 14.82 5.72
CA LYS A 25 31.49 13.77 6.42
C LYS A 25 31.58 12.57 5.46
N ALA A 26 32.77 11.99 5.33
CA ALA A 26 32.99 10.86 4.43
C ALA A 26 32.08 9.70 4.86
N GLY A 27 31.43 9.06 3.89
CA GLY A 27 30.59 7.88 4.15
C GLY A 27 31.38 6.74 4.78
N PHE A 28 30.64 5.84 5.43
CA PHE A 28 31.13 4.75 6.23
C PHE A 28 32.13 3.81 5.52
N SER A 29 33.24 3.47 6.20
CA SER A 29 34.26 2.54 5.71
C SER A 29 34.18 1.19 6.44
N GLY A 30 33.30 0.29 6.01
CA GLY A 30 33.14 -1.04 6.65
C GLY A 30 31.81 -1.73 6.31
N LYS A 31 31.29 -2.57 7.24
CA LYS A 31 29.87 -3.03 7.29
C LYS A 31 29.13 -2.36 8.45
N LEU A 32 27.93 -1.78 8.21
CA LEU A 32 27.22 -0.98 9.20
C LEU A 32 27.03 -1.78 10.49
N PHE A 33 26.61 -3.04 10.38
CA PHE A 33 26.50 -3.96 11.48
C PHE A 33 27.62 -5.00 11.48
N THR A 34 28.03 -5.38 12.70
CA THR A 34 28.95 -6.47 12.97
C THR A 34 28.30 -7.42 13.98
N LEU A 35 28.16 -8.70 13.62
CA LEU A 35 27.66 -9.71 14.56
C LEU A 35 28.71 -9.96 15.66
N VAL A 36 28.32 -9.75 16.92
CA VAL A 36 29.17 -9.99 18.09
C VAL A 36 29.11 -11.47 18.48
N PRO A 37 30.24 -12.20 18.50
CA PRO A 37 30.25 -13.62 18.84
C PRO A 37 29.85 -13.88 20.30
N PRO A 38 29.08 -14.95 20.61
CA PRO A 38 28.72 -15.35 21.97
C PRO A 38 29.90 -15.52 22.94
N GLN A 39 31.08 -15.86 22.42
CA GLN A 39 32.30 -16.04 23.21
C GLN A 39 32.92 -14.70 23.62
N GLU A 40 32.66 -13.63 22.86
CA GLU A 40 33.11 -12.27 23.15
C GLU A 40 32.12 -11.56 24.06
N SER A 41 30.82 -11.70 23.76
CA SER A 41 29.78 -11.01 24.53
C SER A 41 29.41 -11.67 25.85
N GLY A 42 29.51 -12.99 25.96
CA GLY A 42 28.95 -13.73 27.09
C GLY A 42 27.46 -14.08 26.95
N VAL A 43 26.76 -13.52 25.95
CA VAL A 43 25.37 -13.86 25.61
C VAL A 43 25.35 -15.18 24.84
N LYS A 44 24.80 -16.24 25.46
CA LYS A 44 24.82 -17.63 24.93
C LYS A 44 23.44 -18.25 24.80
N PHE A 45 22.39 -17.44 24.88
CA PHE A 45 21.02 -17.91 24.80
C PHE A 45 20.73 -18.55 23.42
N SER A 46 19.92 -19.61 23.43
CA SER A 46 19.39 -20.31 22.25
C SER A 46 17.99 -20.79 22.60
N ASN A 47 16.98 -20.51 21.76
CA ASN A 47 15.62 -21.00 21.96
C ASN A 47 15.46 -22.38 21.30
N ASP A 48 15.97 -23.41 21.97
CA ASP A 48 15.97 -24.77 21.43
C ASP A 48 14.58 -25.42 21.52
N ILE A 49 14.09 -25.97 20.41
CA ILE A 49 12.77 -26.62 20.33
C ILE A 49 12.92 -28.13 20.19
N THR A 50 12.45 -28.88 21.18
CA THR A 50 12.38 -30.33 21.15
C THR A 50 11.00 -30.80 20.68
N GLU A 51 10.97 -31.56 19.59
CA GLU A 51 9.75 -32.16 19.06
C GLU A 51 9.51 -33.53 19.69
N THR A 52 8.25 -33.83 20.04
CA THR A 52 7.84 -35.10 20.63
C THR A 52 6.59 -35.64 19.94
N PRO A 53 6.21 -36.93 20.14
CA PRO A 53 4.95 -37.47 19.62
C PRO A 53 3.69 -36.73 20.04
N SER A 54 3.72 -36.04 21.17
CA SER A 54 2.61 -35.22 21.66
C SER A 54 2.74 -33.74 21.30
N GLU A 55 3.92 -33.28 20.86
CA GLU A 55 4.24 -31.87 20.66
C GLU A 55 5.09 -31.68 19.41
N HIS A 56 4.41 -31.42 18.29
CA HIS A 56 5.00 -31.14 16.99
C HIS A 56 4.03 -30.29 16.16
N ILE A 57 4.44 -29.86 14.97
CA ILE A 57 3.67 -28.89 14.17
C ILE A 57 2.19 -29.28 13.94
N TYR A 58 1.88 -30.56 13.68
CA TYR A 58 0.49 -30.99 13.46
C TYR A 58 -0.36 -31.12 14.73
N THR A 59 0.25 -31.13 15.91
CA THR A 59 -0.47 -31.11 17.20
C THR A 59 -0.49 -29.71 17.82
N PHE A 60 0.52 -28.88 17.51
CA PHE A 60 0.64 -27.49 17.95
C PHE A 60 1.26 -26.63 16.84
N ASN A 61 0.42 -25.94 16.06
CA ASN A 61 0.87 -25.18 14.89
C ASN A 61 1.76 -23.96 15.22
N TYR A 62 1.81 -23.54 16.49
CA TYR A 62 2.60 -22.40 16.96
C TYR A 62 3.99 -22.81 17.48
N ILE A 63 4.36 -24.09 17.39
CA ILE A 63 5.61 -24.61 17.95
C ILE A 63 6.87 -23.94 17.36
N TYR A 64 6.79 -23.35 16.17
CA TYR A 64 7.90 -22.61 15.53
C TYR A 64 7.67 -21.10 15.42
N ASN A 65 6.72 -20.54 16.18
CA ASN A 65 6.46 -19.09 16.18
C ASN A 65 7.51 -18.31 16.99
N GLY A 66 8.41 -19.01 17.69
CA GLY A 66 9.52 -18.42 18.41
C GLY A 66 9.12 -17.63 19.65
N ALA A 67 10.08 -16.85 20.14
CA ALA A 67 9.95 -16.06 21.36
C ALA A 67 10.58 -14.67 21.20
N GLY A 68 10.21 -13.78 22.12
CA GLY A 68 10.66 -12.39 22.16
C GLY A 68 11.98 -12.15 22.89
N VAL A 69 12.42 -10.89 22.86
CA VAL A 69 13.54 -10.34 23.61
C VAL A 69 13.19 -8.92 24.08
N ALA A 70 13.67 -8.52 25.25
CA ALA A 70 13.59 -7.15 25.74
C ALA A 70 14.97 -6.52 25.92
N ILE A 71 15.08 -5.23 25.57
CA ILE A 71 16.23 -4.37 25.87
C ILE A 71 15.76 -3.26 26.81
N ALA A 72 16.37 -3.15 27.99
CA ALA A 72 16.01 -2.14 28.99
C ALA A 72 17.10 -2.01 30.06
N ASP A 73 17.29 -0.83 30.64
CA ASP A 73 18.10 -0.62 31.84
C ASP A 73 17.33 -1.10 33.09
N LEU A 74 17.64 -2.32 33.57
CA LEU A 74 16.87 -2.99 34.62
C LEU A 74 17.44 -2.79 36.03
N ASP A 75 18.61 -2.17 36.17
CA ASP A 75 19.14 -1.72 37.46
C ASP A 75 19.47 -0.23 37.56
N ASN A 76 19.05 0.56 36.57
CA ASN A 76 19.22 2.01 36.49
C ASN A 76 20.69 2.43 36.56
N ASP A 77 21.59 1.65 35.94
CA ASP A 77 23.02 1.96 35.87
C ASP A 77 23.44 2.75 34.61
N GLY A 78 22.48 2.98 33.71
CA GLY A 78 22.64 3.71 32.46
C GLY A 78 23.02 2.82 31.28
N LEU A 79 23.18 1.50 31.45
CA LEU A 79 23.42 0.54 30.37
C LEU A 79 22.18 -0.31 30.14
N GLN A 80 21.86 -0.59 28.87
CA GLN A 80 20.72 -1.43 28.54
C GLN A 80 21.06 -2.91 28.72
N ASP A 81 20.30 -3.62 29.55
CA ASP A 81 20.36 -5.06 29.78
C ASP A 81 19.48 -5.83 28.78
N ILE A 82 19.68 -7.16 28.70
CA ILE A 82 18.95 -8.01 27.74
C ILE A 82 18.22 -9.13 28.47
N TYR A 83 16.90 -9.25 28.24
CA TYR A 83 16.07 -10.37 28.72
C TYR A 83 15.54 -11.19 27.54
N PHE A 84 15.88 -12.48 27.49
CA PHE A 84 15.35 -13.42 26.51
C PHE A 84 14.25 -14.30 27.08
N VAL A 85 13.18 -14.46 26.30
CA VAL A 85 12.13 -15.44 26.55
C VAL A 85 12.46 -16.75 25.84
N GLY A 86 12.29 -17.89 26.53
CA GLY A 86 12.40 -19.23 25.96
C GLY A 86 11.05 -19.93 25.85
N ASN A 87 10.73 -20.51 24.69
CA ASN A 87 9.47 -21.24 24.52
C ASN A 87 9.43 -22.47 25.44
N GLN A 88 10.44 -23.34 25.34
CA GLN A 88 10.58 -24.55 26.17
C GLN A 88 11.79 -24.47 27.12
N VAL A 89 12.79 -23.66 26.79
CA VAL A 89 14.01 -23.46 27.59
C VAL A 89 13.82 -22.35 28.63
N SER A 90 14.63 -22.30 29.68
CA SER A 90 14.56 -21.21 30.67
C SER A 90 14.89 -19.85 30.04
N ASP A 91 14.14 -18.84 30.44
CA ASP A 91 14.44 -17.43 30.16
C ASP A 91 15.82 -17.05 30.71
N ARG A 92 16.43 -16.01 30.12
CA ARG A 92 17.76 -15.52 30.51
C ARG A 92 17.81 -14.01 30.63
N LEU A 93 18.43 -13.54 31.72
CA LEU A 93 18.74 -12.13 31.94
C LEU A 93 20.26 -11.92 31.90
N TYR A 94 20.68 -11.00 31.06
CA TYR A 94 22.06 -10.61 30.84
C TYR A 94 22.28 -9.16 31.26
N LYS A 95 23.05 -8.97 32.34
CA LYS A 95 23.48 -7.63 32.78
C LYS A 95 24.54 -7.09 31.83
N ASN A 96 24.35 -5.89 31.32
CA ASN A 96 25.35 -5.20 30.51
C ASN A 96 26.51 -4.68 31.38
N LEU A 97 27.74 -4.98 30.98
CA LEU A 97 28.97 -4.54 31.65
C LEU A 97 29.73 -3.48 30.82
N GLY A 98 29.14 -3.04 29.70
CA GLY A 98 29.71 -2.14 28.71
C GLY A 98 30.57 -2.84 27.66
N ASN A 99 30.79 -2.17 26.53
CA ASN A 99 31.57 -2.67 25.39
C ASN A 99 31.09 -4.06 24.91
N PHE A 100 29.78 -4.25 24.78
CA PHE A 100 29.15 -5.51 24.36
C PHE A 100 29.50 -6.74 25.21
N THR A 101 29.92 -6.55 26.46
CA THR A 101 30.19 -7.65 27.40
C THR A 101 29.04 -7.76 28.39
N PHE A 102 28.55 -8.99 28.62
CA PHE A 102 27.39 -9.27 29.44
C PHE A 102 27.61 -10.40 30.44
N GLU A 103 27.00 -10.28 31.63
CA GLU A 103 26.96 -11.33 32.66
C GLU A 103 25.57 -11.97 32.71
N ASP A 104 25.47 -13.29 32.59
CA ASP A 104 24.22 -14.02 32.89
C ASP A 104 23.93 -13.95 34.40
N VAL A 105 22.88 -13.23 34.77
CA VAL A 105 22.44 -13.03 36.16
C VAL A 105 21.13 -13.74 36.47
N SER A 106 20.65 -14.65 35.61
CA SER A 106 19.34 -15.29 35.70
C SER A 106 19.05 -15.93 37.07
N ASP A 107 20.03 -16.64 37.64
CA ASP A 107 19.89 -17.26 38.97
C ASP A 107 19.80 -16.23 40.09
N LYS A 108 20.58 -15.14 40.01
CA LYS A 108 20.54 -14.04 40.99
C LYS A 108 19.24 -13.24 40.87
N ALA A 109 18.73 -13.13 39.66
CA ALA A 109 17.50 -12.42 39.33
C ALA A 109 16.24 -13.17 39.79
N GLY A 110 16.33 -14.47 40.06
CA GLY A 110 15.22 -15.28 40.56
C GLY A 110 14.31 -15.84 39.46
N ILE A 111 14.75 -15.80 38.20
CA ILE A 111 13.93 -16.17 37.02
C ILE A 111 14.16 -17.60 36.50
N SER A 112 15.18 -18.31 37.01
CA SER A 112 15.55 -19.65 36.51
C SER A 112 14.50 -20.76 36.78
N GLY A 113 13.47 -20.48 37.58
CA GLY A 113 12.42 -21.43 37.99
C GLY A 113 11.09 -21.32 37.22
N LEU A 114 11.01 -20.44 36.22
CA LEU A 114 9.78 -20.22 35.46
C LEU A 114 9.47 -21.41 34.52
N ASP A 115 8.25 -21.94 34.60
CA ASP A 115 7.73 -23.09 33.82
C ASP A 115 6.58 -22.65 32.90
N GLY A 116 6.28 -23.46 31.89
CA GLY A 116 5.28 -23.20 30.86
C GLY A 116 5.85 -22.71 29.54
N TRP A 117 4.98 -22.60 28.53
CA TRP A 117 5.33 -22.07 27.22
C TRP A 117 5.22 -20.56 27.23
N ARG A 118 6.34 -19.85 27.06
CA ARG A 118 6.38 -18.38 27.03
C ARG A 118 6.62 -17.89 25.62
N SER A 119 5.99 -16.79 25.25
CA SER A 119 6.05 -16.23 23.89
C SER A 119 6.73 -14.86 23.87
N SER A 120 6.16 -13.87 24.55
CA SER A 120 6.60 -12.47 24.46
C SER A 120 7.00 -11.87 25.80
N VAL A 121 7.68 -10.73 25.73
CA VAL A 121 8.01 -9.88 26.87
C VAL A 121 7.69 -8.42 26.54
N SER A 122 7.06 -7.71 27.48
CA SER A 122 6.86 -6.26 27.45
C SER A 122 7.50 -5.63 28.68
N THR A 123 8.11 -4.45 28.51
CA THR A 123 8.74 -3.66 29.59
C THR A 123 7.89 -2.43 29.91
N ALA A 124 7.61 -2.22 31.21
CA ALA A 124 6.94 -1.03 31.73
C ALA A 124 7.20 -0.88 33.24
N ASP A 125 7.22 0.34 33.76
CA ASP A 125 7.18 0.60 35.22
C ASP A 125 5.71 0.63 35.64
N ILE A 126 5.20 -0.51 36.10
CA ILE A 126 3.76 -0.73 36.28
C ILE A 126 3.30 -0.21 37.65
N ASN A 127 4.22 -0.17 38.61
CA ASN A 127 3.93 0.21 39.99
C ASN A 127 4.36 1.67 40.32
N GLY A 128 5.06 2.34 39.41
CA GLY A 128 5.49 3.73 39.52
C GLY A 128 6.70 3.95 40.45
N ASP A 129 7.53 2.93 40.68
CA ASP A 129 8.68 3.02 41.57
C ASP A 129 9.99 3.44 40.88
N GLY A 130 9.96 3.62 39.55
CA GLY A 130 11.10 4.00 38.74
C GLY A 130 11.99 2.84 38.31
N LEU A 131 11.54 1.59 38.51
CA LEU A 131 12.18 0.38 37.99
C LEU A 131 11.29 -0.23 36.90
N LEU A 132 11.90 -0.68 35.79
CA LEU A 132 11.15 -1.40 34.77
C LEU A 132 10.84 -2.83 35.22
N ASP A 133 9.58 -3.21 35.08
CA ASP A 133 9.03 -4.55 35.29
C ASP A 133 8.93 -5.32 33.96
N LEU A 134 8.75 -6.64 34.03
CA LEU A 134 8.59 -7.51 32.86
C LEU A 134 7.24 -8.22 32.89
N TYR A 135 6.44 -8.08 31.84
CA TYR A 135 5.23 -8.87 31.63
C TYR A 135 5.46 -9.92 30.54
N ILE A 136 5.18 -11.19 30.84
CA ILE A 136 5.49 -12.32 29.97
C ILE A 136 4.20 -13.06 29.61
N CYS A 137 3.90 -13.13 28.32
CA CYS A 137 2.77 -13.91 27.83
C CYS A 137 3.09 -15.41 27.84
N ARG A 138 2.13 -16.22 28.31
CA ARG A 138 2.15 -17.67 28.28
C ARG A 138 0.94 -18.21 27.51
N GLY A 139 1.14 -19.29 26.76
CA GLY A 139 0.12 -19.78 25.84
C GLY A 139 0.50 -21.08 25.13
N GLY A 140 0.76 -22.13 25.91
CA GLY A 140 1.26 -23.40 25.40
C GLY A 140 0.21 -24.33 24.79
N PHE A 141 0.67 -25.51 24.34
CA PHE A 141 -0.21 -26.57 23.85
C PHE A 141 -0.99 -27.28 24.97
N LEU A 142 -0.49 -27.23 26.20
CA LEU A 142 -1.14 -27.84 27.36
C LEU A 142 -2.24 -26.92 27.90
N ASN A 143 -3.43 -27.44 28.10
CA ASN A 143 -4.50 -26.72 28.81
C ASN A 143 -4.32 -26.91 30.34
N ILE A 144 -3.26 -26.33 30.88
CA ILE A 144 -2.96 -26.32 32.32
C ILE A 144 -2.88 -24.85 32.75
N PRO A 145 -3.90 -24.31 33.45
CA PRO A 145 -3.99 -22.89 33.78
C PRO A 145 -2.72 -22.33 34.41
N GLU A 146 -2.09 -23.04 35.35
CA GLU A 146 -0.89 -22.59 36.05
C GLU A 146 0.33 -22.44 35.13
N LYS A 147 0.34 -23.16 33.99
CA LYS A 147 1.37 -23.08 32.95
C LYS A 147 1.05 -22.10 31.83
N ASN A 148 -0.19 -21.64 31.74
CA ASN A 148 -0.66 -20.67 30.74
C ASN A 148 -0.92 -19.27 31.31
N SER A 149 -1.08 -19.12 32.63
CA SER A 149 -1.35 -17.81 33.25
C SER A 149 -0.23 -16.83 32.96
N ASN A 150 -0.45 -15.59 32.51
CA ASN A 150 0.70 -14.69 32.27
C ASN A 150 1.51 -14.40 33.55
N LEU A 151 2.78 -13.99 33.38
CA LEU A 151 3.67 -13.63 34.49
C LEU A 151 3.88 -12.12 34.51
N LEU A 152 3.98 -11.55 35.71
CA LEU A 152 4.32 -10.15 35.93
C LEU A 152 5.47 -10.12 36.93
N LEU A 153 6.68 -10.01 36.41
CA LEU A 153 7.90 -9.98 37.19
C LEU A 153 8.15 -8.54 37.65
N ILE A 154 7.76 -8.24 38.89
CA ILE A 154 8.02 -6.94 39.51
C ILE A 154 9.47 -6.85 39.94
N ASN A 155 10.16 -5.79 39.50
CA ASN A 155 11.55 -5.51 39.85
C ASN A 155 11.64 -5.00 41.30
N LYS A 156 12.30 -5.77 42.16
CA LYS A 156 12.53 -5.43 43.58
C LYS A 156 13.86 -4.69 43.79
N GLY A 157 14.51 -4.27 42.71
CA GLY A 157 15.79 -3.60 42.68
C GLY A 157 16.97 -4.56 42.52
N ASN A 158 18.07 -4.05 41.95
CA ASN A 158 19.27 -4.82 41.58
C ASN A 158 18.94 -6.03 40.69
N MET A 159 18.01 -5.89 39.75
CA MET A 159 17.53 -6.95 38.86
C MET A 159 16.99 -8.20 39.58
N HIS A 160 16.49 -8.08 40.81
CA HIS A 160 15.80 -9.18 41.47
C HIS A 160 14.29 -9.09 41.21
N PHE A 161 13.70 -10.15 40.69
CA PHE A 161 12.30 -10.15 40.27
C PHE A 161 11.44 -11.07 41.11
N ALA A 162 10.18 -10.68 41.30
CA ALA A 162 9.14 -11.52 41.90
C ALA A 162 7.89 -11.54 41.00
N ASP A 163 7.37 -12.72 40.71
CA ASP A 163 6.09 -12.85 40.00
C ASP A 163 4.92 -12.44 40.90
N GLU A 164 4.21 -11.39 40.49
CA GLU A 164 3.05 -10.83 41.19
C GLU A 164 1.82 -10.74 40.28
N ALA A 165 1.76 -11.45 39.15
CA ALA A 165 0.66 -11.37 38.19
C ALA A 165 -0.73 -11.54 38.84
N ALA A 166 -0.87 -12.56 39.69
CA ALA A 166 -2.12 -12.83 40.40
C ALA A 166 -2.48 -11.75 41.44
N ALA A 167 -1.49 -11.10 42.04
CA ALA A 167 -1.72 -10.00 42.99
C ALA A 167 -2.27 -8.77 42.27
N TYR A 168 -1.75 -8.48 41.07
CA TYR A 168 -2.21 -7.41 40.20
C TYR A 168 -3.46 -7.79 39.40
N GLY A 169 -3.82 -9.08 39.28
CA GLY A 169 -4.99 -9.54 38.53
C GLY A 169 -4.78 -9.61 37.02
N VAL A 170 -3.53 -9.75 36.58
CA VAL A 170 -3.12 -9.86 35.17
C VAL A 170 -2.54 -11.24 34.84
N ASP A 171 -2.76 -12.24 35.70
CA ASP A 171 -2.40 -13.64 35.48
C ASP A 171 -3.35 -14.33 34.48
N ASP A 172 -3.56 -13.72 33.31
CA ASP A 172 -4.50 -14.22 32.30
C ASP A 172 -4.16 -15.68 31.92
N PRO A 173 -5.03 -16.67 32.20
CA PRO A 173 -4.81 -18.07 31.87
C PRO A 173 -5.05 -18.41 30.40
N GLY A 174 -5.34 -17.41 29.57
CA GLY A 174 -5.56 -17.55 28.14
C GLY A 174 -4.36 -18.06 27.36
N TYR A 175 -4.55 -18.28 26.07
CA TYR A 175 -3.47 -18.63 25.15
C TYR A 175 -2.80 -17.35 24.65
N SER A 176 -2.13 -16.64 25.56
CA SER A 176 -1.58 -15.31 25.29
C SER A 176 -0.35 -15.38 24.39
N ILE A 177 -0.22 -14.39 23.50
CA ILE A 177 0.88 -14.32 22.53
C ILE A 177 1.69 -13.06 22.71
N ALA A 178 1.07 -11.88 22.59
CA ALA A 178 1.72 -10.57 22.64
C ALA A 178 0.99 -9.61 23.60
N SER A 179 1.69 -8.56 24.04
CA SER A 179 1.14 -7.53 24.91
C SER A 179 1.71 -6.14 24.63
N THR A 180 0.99 -5.11 25.04
CA THR A 180 1.47 -3.73 25.05
C THR A 180 0.92 -2.96 26.24
N PHE A 181 1.74 -2.06 26.79
CA PHE A 181 1.38 -1.13 27.85
C PHE A 181 1.21 0.28 27.28
N PHE A 182 0.12 0.95 27.64
CA PHE A 182 -0.21 2.30 27.19
C PHE A 182 -1.28 2.91 28.10
N ASP A 183 -1.33 4.23 28.20
CA ASP A 183 -2.38 4.97 28.93
C ASP A 183 -3.55 5.27 27.97
N TYR A 184 -4.62 4.47 28.06
CA TYR A 184 -5.73 4.56 27.08
C TYR A 184 -6.83 5.53 27.51
N ASP A 185 -6.99 5.77 28.81
CA ASP A 185 -8.02 6.65 29.37
C ASP A 185 -7.48 7.98 29.94
N TYR A 186 -6.18 8.22 29.78
CA TYR A 186 -5.47 9.47 30.08
C TYR A 186 -5.43 9.82 31.57
N ASP A 187 -5.49 8.80 32.42
CA ASP A 187 -5.44 8.96 33.87
C ASP A 187 -3.99 9.04 34.42
N GLY A 188 -3.02 8.71 33.57
CA GLY A 188 -1.60 8.79 33.81
C GLY A 188 -0.92 7.48 34.22
N ASP A 189 -1.66 6.43 34.59
CA ASP A 189 -1.09 5.07 34.73
C ASP A 189 -1.17 4.27 33.43
N LEU A 190 -0.35 3.21 33.35
CA LEU A 190 -0.28 2.36 32.16
C LEU A 190 -1.25 1.20 32.29
N ASP A 191 -2.13 1.08 31.31
CA ASP A 191 -3.03 -0.05 31.08
C ASP A 191 -2.35 -1.12 30.23
N LEU A 192 -2.97 -2.30 30.15
CA LEU A 192 -2.40 -3.46 29.49
C LEU A 192 -3.37 -4.07 28.49
N PHE A 193 -2.93 -4.22 27.23
CA PHE A 193 -3.62 -5.05 26.26
C PHE A 193 -2.87 -6.35 25.99
N VAL A 194 -3.59 -7.47 25.96
CA VAL A 194 -3.04 -8.83 25.76
C VAL A 194 -3.76 -9.51 24.60
N THR A 195 -3.00 -9.97 23.60
CA THR A 195 -3.54 -10.78 22.52
C THR A 195 -3.63 -12.25 22.93
N ASN A 196 -4.74 -12.90 22.60
CA ASN A 196 -4.92 -14.33 22.77
C ASN A 196 -5.19 -15.00 21.41
N ARG A 197 -4.86 -16.28 21.30
CA ARG A 197 -5.20 -17.14 20.16
C ARG A 197 -6.26 -18.20 20.53
N PRO A 198 -6.88 -18.86 19.53
CA PRO A 198 -7.72 -20.02 19.77
C PRO A 198 -7.00 -21.20 20.41
N GLU A 199 -7.74 -22.01 21.19
CA GLU A 199 -7.24 -23.24 21.83
C GLU A 199 -6.82 -24.30 20.81
N ARG A 200 -7.50 -24.33 19.66
CA ARG A 200 -7.32 -25.30 18.58
C ARG A 200 -7.16 -24.55 17.28
N TRP A 201 -6.28 -25.08 16.46
CA TRP A 201 -6.16 -24.58 15.10
C TRP A 201 -7.40 -24.98 14.28
N THR A 202 -8.13 -23.98 13.81
CA THR A 202 -9.31 -24.16 12.95
C THR A 202 -9.22 -23.20 11.77
N ILE A 203 -9.01 -23.77 10.58
CA ILE A 203 -8.88 -23.00 9.33
C ILE A 203 -10.17 -22.94 8.51
N HIS A 204 -11.25 -23.62 8.94
CA HIS A 204 -12.50 -23.65 8.18
C HIS A 204 -13.41 -22.47 8.52
N GLU A 205 -13.78 -21.70 7.50
CA GLU A 205 -14.66 -20.53 7.56
C GLU A 205 -15.97 -20.77 8.32
N ASP A 206 -16.64 -21.91 8.07
CA ASP A 206 -17.87 -22.30 8.77
C ASP A 206 -17.67 -22.41 10.28
N SER A 207 -16.47 -22.81 10.69
CA SER A 207 -16.10 -22.88 12.10
C SER A 207 -15.94 -21.47 12.67
N ILE A 208 -15.28 -20.55 11.95
CA ILE A 208 -15.01 -19.19 12.40
C ILE A 208 -16.30 -18.36 12.45
N VAL A 209 -17.13 -18.40 11.40
CA VAL A 209 -18.44 -17.72 11.39
C VAL A 209 -19.35 -18.26 12.48
N ALA A 210 -19.39 -19.59 12.67
CA ALA A 210 -20.18 -20.18 13.74
C ALA A 210 -19.63 -19.81 15.13
N VAL A 211 -18.32 -19.60 15.29
CA VAL A 211 -17.72 -19.09 16.52
C VAL A 211 -18.14 -17.63 16.73
N LYS A 212 -17.98 -16.75 15.74
CA LYS A 212 -18.39 -15.34 15.81
C LYS A 212 -19.87 -15.20 16.21
N ALA A 213 -20.75 -15.94 15.54
CA ALA A 213 -22.18 -15.92 15.85
C ALA A 213 -22.52 -16.44 17.27
N ARG A 214 -21.65 -17.24 17.89
CA ARG A 214 -21.77 -17.64 19.31
C ARG A 214 -21.22 -16.54 20.23
N MET A 215 -20.08 -15.95 19.89
CA MET A 215 -19.47 -14.84 20.63
C MET A 215 -20.42 -13.63 20.72
N GLU A 216 -21.06 -13.25 19.61
CA GLU A 216 -22.08 -12.20 19.56
C GLU A 216 -23.28 -12.46 20.48
N LYS A 217 -23.61 -13.74 20.71
CA LYS A 217 -24.66 -14.18 21.64
C LYS A 217 -24.18 -14.26 23.10
N GLY A 218 -22.98 -13.78 23.38
CA GLY A 218 -22.36 -13.80 24.70
C GLY A 218 -21.79 -15.16 25.11
N ASN A 219 -21.66 -16.11 24.18
CA ASN A 219 -21.07 -17.42 24.42
C ASN A 219 -19.65 -17.48 23.85
N PHE A 220 -18.72 -16.84 24.56
CA PHE A 220 -17.30 -16.76 24.20
C PHE A 220 -16.45 -17.45 25.26
N ASP A 221 -15.26 -17.92 24.85
CA ASP A 221 -14.26 -18.50 25.75
C ASP A 221 -13.27 -17.40 26.17
N PRO A 222 -13.20 -17.06 27.47
CA PRO A 222 -12.26 -16.05 27.95
C PRO A 222 -10.79 -16.47 27.81
N LEU A 223 -10.49 -17.74 27.54
CA LEU A 223 -9.12 -18.21 27.31
C LEU A 223 -8.61 -17.91 25.90
N THR A 224 -9.50 -17.65 24.95
CA THR A 224 -9.14 -17.48 23.53
C THR A 224 -9.36 -16.08 23.00
N THR A 225 -9.72 -15.14 23.89
CA THR A 225 -10.16 -13.80 23.55
C THR A 225 -9.15 -12.79 24.07
N SER A 226 -8.69 -11.87 23.22
CA SER A 226 -7.80 -10.77 23.62
C SER A 226 -8.46 -9.85 24.65
N LYS A 227 -7.68 -9.25 25.55
CA LYS A 227 -8.19 -8.50 26.70
C LYS A 227 -7.52 -7.15 26.86
N LEU A 228 -8.32 -6.15 27.23
CA LEU A 228 -7.87 -4.87 27.77
C LEU A 228 -8.06 -4.86 29.28
N PHE A 229 -6.98 -4.61 30.00
CA PHE A 229 -6.91 -4.49 31.45
C PHE A 229 -6.65 -3.04 31.82
N ARG A 230 -7.61 -2.41 32.50
CA ARG A 230 -7.42 -1.06 33.07
C ARG A 230 -6.65 -1.14 34.38
N ASN A 231 -5.65 -0.30 34.56
CA ASN A 231 -4.97 -0.14 35.84
C ASN A 231 -5.85 0.71 36.77
N GLU A 232 -6.14 0.21 37.97
CA GLU A 232 -7.06 0.89 38.91
C GLU A 232 -6.32 1.87 39.85
N GLY A 233 -5.07 2.20 39.53
CA GLY A 233 -4.20 3.09 40.32
C GLY A 233 -3.88 2.61 41.74
N ASN A 234 -4.17 1.34 42.05
CA ASN A 234 -4.04 0.76 43.40
C ASN A 234 -3.26 -0.56 43.43
N GLY A 235 -2.50 -0.85 42.37
CA GLY A 235 -1.77 -2.11 42.22
C GLY A 235 -2.67 -3.29 41.84
N ARG A 236 -3.81 -3.02 41.19
CA ARG A 236 -4.69 -4.02 40.60
C ARG A 236 -5.21 -3.56 39.24
N PHE A 237 -5.50 -4.53 38.40
CA PHE A 237 -6.09 -4.35 37.08
C PHE A 237 -7.47 -5.00 37.01
N SER A 238 -8.32 -4.46 36.14
CA SER A 238 -9.63 -4.99 35.81
C SER A 238 -9.75 -5.24 34.31
N ASP A 239 -10.25 -6.41 33.89
CA ASP A 239 -10.64 -6.65 32.50
C ASP A 239 -11.85 -5.75 32.15
N VAL A 240 -11.60 -4.76 31.30
CA VAL A 240 -12.58 -3.76 30.84
C VAL A 240 -12.93 -3.94 29.36
N SER A 241 -12.47 -5.01 28.71
CA SER A 241 -12.57 -5.20 27.25
C SER A 241 -13.98 -4.88 26.72
N ARG A 242 -15.01 -5.43 27.37
CA ARG A 242 -16.41 -5.21 26.98
C ARG A 242 -16.90 -3.79 27.26
N GLU A 243 -16.45 -3.17 28.35
CA GLU A 243 -16.81 -1.80 28.72
C GLU A 243 -16.19 -0.80 27.73
N ALA A 244 -14.95 -1.07 27.31
CA ALA A 244 -14.20 -0.30 26.32
C ALA A 244 -14.65 -0.55 24.87
N GLY A 245 -15.68 -1.38 24.63
CA GLY A 245 -16.18 -1.65 23.28
C GLY A 245 -15.36 -2.68 22.47
N MET A 246 -14.37 -3.32 23.09
CA MET A 246 -13.58 -4.41 22.52
C MET A 246 -14.30 -5.74 22.75
N TYR A 247 -15.19 -6.09 21.82
CA TYR A 247 -15.97 -7.32 21.91
C TYR A 247 -15.12 -8.57 21.65
N PRO A 248 -15.45 -9.70 22.29
CA PRO A 248 -14.74 -10.95 22.06
C PRO A 248 -14.62 -11.33 20.59
N SER A 249 -13.39 -11.45 20.12
CA SER A 249 -13.03 -11.89 18.77
C SER A 249 -12.37 -13.26 18.78
N TYR A 250 -12.59 -14.06 17.73
CA TYR A 250 -11.80 -15.26 17.46
C TYR A 250 -10.53 -14.89 16.69
N SER A 251 -9.67 -14.10 17.33
CA SER A 251 -8.44 -13.56 16.76
C SER A 251 -7.28 -14.53 16.86
N TYR A 252 -6.45 -14.59 15.82
CA TYR A 252 -5.11 -15.17 15.90
C TYR A 252 -4.08 -14.06 16.12
N GLY A 253 -4.21 -13.30 17.22
CA GLY A 253 -3.44 -12.08 17.44
C GLY A 253 -1.97 -12.37 17.69
N LEU A 254 -1.10 -12.03 16.72
CA LEU A 254 0.33 -12.30 16.74
C LEU A 254 1.18 -11.07 17.09
N GLY A 255 0.71 -9.88 16.73
CA GLY A 255 1.41 -8.61 16.98
C GLY A 255 0.44 -7.53 17.45
N VAL A 256 0.93 -6.62 18.30
CA VAL A 256 0.17 -5.46 18.76
C VAL A 256 1.10 -4.28 19.03
N VAL A 257 0.71 -3.09 18.57
CA VAL A 257 1.39 -1.82 18.85
C VAL A 257 0.32 -0.75 19.15
N ALA A 258 0.60 0.09 20.15
CA ALA A 258 -0.20 1.26 20.49
C ALA A 258 0.43 2.53 19.92
N GLY A 259 -0.40 3.47 19.43
CA GLY A 259 0.07 4.73 18.86
C GLY A 259 -1.07 5.64 18.41
N ASP A 260 -0.82 6.94 18.30
CA ASP A 260 -1.77 7.92 17.77
C ASP A 260 -1.72 7.95 16.24
N LEU A 261 -2.48 7.07 15.60
CA LEU A 261 -2.38 6.84 14.17
C LEU A 261 -3.23 7.84 13.36
N ASN A 262 -4.30 8.36 13.95
CA ASN A 262 -5.20 9.34 13.31
C ASN A 262 -4.88 10.81 13.68
N LYS A 263 -3.92 11.05 14.59
CA LYS A 263 -3.50 12.35 15.13
C LYS A 263 -4.59 13.13 15.85
N ASP A 264 -5.53 12.45 16.48
CA ASP A 264 -6.54 13.10 17.32
C ASP A 264 -6.07 13.35 18.76
N GLY A 265 -4.85 12.92 19.09
CA GLY A 265 -4.23 13.08 20.40
C GLY A 265 -4.39 11.85 21.29
N THR A 266 -5.29 10.94 20.95
CA THR A 266 -5.52 9.69 21.69
C THR A 266 -4.58 8.57 21.19
N GLN A 267 -4.53 7.43 21.88
CA GLN A 267 -3.70 6.28 21.52
C GLN A 267 -4.60 5.16 21.02
N ASP A 268 -4.41 4.79 19.76
CA ASP A 268 -5.08 3.69 19.07
C ASP A 268 -4.32 2.37 19.25
N LEU A 269 -4.93 1.26 18.83
CA LEU A 269 -4.28 -0.05 18.76
C LEU A 269 -4.41 -0.67 17.37
N TYR A 270 -3.29 -1.17 16.84
CA TYR A 270 -3.29 -2.08 15.69
C TYR A 270 -2.95 -3.49 16.17
N VAL A 271 -3.80 -4.47 15.84
CA VAL A 271 -3.61 -5.89 16.16
C VAL A 271 -3.49 -6.69 14.88
N ALA A 272 -2.32 -7.29 14.66
CA ALA A 272 -2.02 -8.18 13.54
C ALA A 272 -2.60 -9.57 13.82
N ASN A 273 -3.50 -10.05 12.95
CA ASN A 273 -4.16 -11.34 13.06
C ASN A 273 -3.73 -12.29 11.94
N ASP A 274 -3.36 -13.51 12.33
CA ASP A 274 -3.02 -14.56 11.37
C ASP A 274 -4.29 -15.18 10.73
N PHE A 275 -4.15 -15.72 9.52
CA PHE A 275 -5.20 -16.35 8.73
C PHE A 275 -6.37 -15.41 8.33
N ILE A 276 -7.57 -15.96 8.23
CA ILE A 276 -8.75 -15.33 7.63
C ILE A 276 -9.37 -14.20 8.46
N GLU A 277 -9.02 -14.10 9.75
CA GLU A 277 -9.53 -13.03 10.61
C GLU A 277 -8.84 -11.72 10.22
N ASN A 278 -9.60 -10.64 10.07
CA ASN A 278 -8.98 -9.37 9.69
C ASN A 278 -8.06 -8.89 10.81
N ASP A 279 -7.01 -8.14 10.47
CA ASP A 279 -6.37 -7.25 11.43
C ASP A 279 -7.41 -6.34 12.10
N TYR A 280 -7.13 -5.89 13.32
CA TYR A 280 -7.98 -4.91 13.98
C TYR A 280 -7.28 -3.57 14.11
N PHE A 281 -8.02 -2.53 13.75
CA PHE A 281 -7.61 -1.16 13.96
C PHE A 281 -8.61 -0.51 14.93
N TYR A 282 -8.28 -0.54 16.22
CA TYR A 282 -9.11 0.01 17.27
C TYR A 282 -8.80 1.50 17.47
N ILE A 283 -9.71 2.36 17.03
CA ILE A 283 -9.62 3.80 17.22
C ILE A 283 -10.16 4.16 18.60
N ASN A 284 -9.38 4.88 19.39
CA ASN A 284 -9.78 5.37 20.71
C ASN A 284 -10.60 6.65 20.56
N TYR A 285 -11.72 6.77 21.28
CA TYR A 285 -12.55 7.98 21.25
C TYR A 285 -12.23 9.00 22.34
N GLY A 286 -11.26 8.70 23.21
CA GLY A 286 -10.86 9.56 24.33
C GLY A 286 -11.84 9.58 25.50
N ASP A 287 -12.86 8.72 25.48
CA ASP A 287 -13.85 8.54 26.55
C ASP A 287 -13.74 7.17 27.25
N GLY A 288 -12.59 6.50 27.03
CA GLY A 288 -12.34 5.14 27.52
C GLY A 288 -12.95 4.04 26.65
N THR A 289 -13.40 4.36 25.43
CA THR A 289 -13.95 3.38 24.48
C THR A 289 -13.20 3.35 23.15
N PHE A 290 -13.25 2.19 22.49
CA PHE A 290 -12.65 1.93 21.19
C PHE A 290 -13.70 1.55 20.15
N LYS A 291 -13.34 1.77 18.87
CA LYS A 291 -14.06 1.23 17.71
C LYS A 291 -13.11 0.56 16.73
N GLU A 292 -13.36 -0.71 16.44
CA GLU A 292 -12.76 -1.44 15.33
C GLU A 292 -13.16 -0.78 13.99
N SER A 293 -12.16 -0.32 13.23
CA SER A 293 -12.34 0.54 12.05
C SER A 293 -11.47 0.14 10.85
N VAL A 294 -10.84 -1.04 10.82
CA VAL A 294 -9.88 -1.45 9.78
C VAL A 294 -10.44 -1.30 8.37
N LYS A 295 -11.67 -1.76 8.12
CA LYS A 295 -12.33 -1.69 6.80
C LYS A 295 -12.68 -0.28 6.34
N THR A 296 -12.81 0.65 7.28
CA THR A 296 -13.13 2.06 6.97
C THR A 296 -11.88 2.89 6.79
N LEU A 297 -10.74 2.43 7.32
CA LEU A 297 -9.48 3.16 7.32
C LEU A 297 -8.43 2.56 6.37
N THR A 298 -8.64 1.34 5.87
CA THR A 298 -7.76 0.69 4.90
C THR A 298 -8.57 0.03 3.77
N ASN A 299 -7.98 -0.08 2.58
CA ASN A 299 -8.60 -0.80 1.49
C ASN A 299 -8.33 -2.32 1.58
N HIS A 300 -7.17 -2.75 2.06
CA HIS A 300 -6.87 -4.16 2.29
C HIS A 300 -5.83 -4.33 3.40
N VAL A 301 -5.69 -5.56 3.88
CA VAL A 301 -4.71 -5.98 4.90
C VAL A 301 -4.02 -7.29 4.47
N PRO A 302 -2.92 -7.72 5.11
CA PRO A 302 -2.34 -9.03 4.84
C PRO A 302 -3.31 -10.18 5.19
N TYR A 303 -3.09 -11.34 4.59
CA TYR A 303 -3.83 -12.57 4.91
C TYR A 303 -3.18 -13.37 6.06
N TYR A 304 -1.89 -13.18 6.33
CA TYR A 304 -1.17 -13.86 7.41
C TYR A 304 -0.34 -12.86 8.20
N SER A 305 -1.00 -11.95 8.89
CA SER A 305 -0.31 -10.87 9.60
C SER A 305 0.47 -11.40 10.81
N MET A 306 1.75 -11.03 10.89
CA MET A 306 2.65 -11.47 11.96
C MET A 306 3.06 -10.27 12.84
N GLY A 307 4.27 -9.75 12.66
CA GLY A 307 4.74 -8.56 13.37
C GLY A 307 4.25 -7.26 12.74
N VAL A 308 4.19 -6.23 13.58
CA VAL A 308 3.75 -4.89 13.21
C VAL A 308 4.58 -3.84 13.93
N ASP A 309 4.85 -2.73 13.25
CA ASP A 309 5.46 -1.54 13.84
C ASP A 309 5.00 -0.27 13.12
N PHE A 310 5.09 0.87 13.80
CA PHE A 310 4.76 2.16 13.21
C PHE A 310 6.00 3.06 13.10
N GLY A 311 6.06 3.89 12.06
CA GLY A 311 7.13 4.87 11.91
C GLY A 311 6.88 5.85 10.77
N ASP A 312 7.29 7.10 10.96
CA ASP A 312 7.20 8.20 9.98
C ASP A 312 8.33 8.07 8.95
N ILE A 313 8.06 7.40 7.81
CA ILE A 313 9.09 6.97 6.85
C ILE A 313 9.48 8.07 5.86
N ASP A 314 8.58 9.04 5.63
CA ASP A 314 8.79 10.15 4.70
C ASP A 314 9.01 11.50 5.40
N ASN A 315 9.02 11.48 6.74
CA ASN A 315 9.23 12.64 7.59
C ASN A 315 8.17 13.73 7.36
N ASP A 316 6.92 13.32 7.12
CA ASP A 316 5.77 14.21 7.02
C ASP A 316 5.07 14.45 8.37
N GLY A 317 5.57 13.77 9.40
CA GLY A 317 5.14 13.82 10.77
C GLY A 317 4.07 12.78 11.12
N ASN A 318 3.51 12.03 10.18
CA ASN A 318 2.56 10.94 10.43
C ASN A 318 3.31 9.61 10.47
N GLU A 319 2.92 8.68 11.34
CA GLU A 319 3.48 7.33 11.28
C GLU A 319 2.70 6.46 10.29
N GLU A 320 3.45 5.70 9.48
CA GLU A 320 2.95 4.59 8.66
C GLU A 320 2.91 3.29 9.47
N VAL A 321 2.16 2.31 8.99
CA VAL A 321 2.07 0.97 9.61
C VAL A 321 2.69 -0.07 8.68
N LEU A 322 3.75 -0.76 9.13
CA LEU A 322 4.31 -1.91 8.44
C LEU A 322 3.83 -3.20 9.11
N VAL A 323 3.19 -4.08 8.35
CA VAL A 323 2.78 -5.43 8.77
C VAL A 323 3.47 -6.45 7.87
N VAL A 324 4.19 -7.39 8.47
CA VAL A 324 4.91 -8.44 7.72
C VAL A 324 4.13 -9.74 7.62
N GLU A 325 4.44 -10.50 6.56
CA GLU A 325 3.76 -11.70 6.09
C GLU A 325 4.82 -12.72 5.57
N MET A 326 4.41 -13.88 5.06
CA MET A 326 5.27 -14.95 4.57
C MET A 326 5.57 -15.03 3.06
N ARG A 327 5.34 -14.00 2.24
CA ARG A 327 5.59 -14.06 0.78
C ARG A 327 7.07 -14.22 0.42
N PRO A 328 7.47 -15.31 -0.27
CA PRO A 328 8.85 -15.51 -0.69
C PRO A 328 9.29 -14.53 -1.79
N GLU A 329 10.53 -14.06 -1.71
CA GLU A 329 11.21 -13.35 -2.80
C GLU A 329 11.67 -14.30 -3.91
N ASP A 330 12.25 -15.44 -3.52
CA ASP A 330 12.79 -16.41 -4.47
C ASP A 330 11.69 -16.94 -5.40
N TYR A 331 11.93 -16.87 -6.71
CA TYR A 331 10.94 -17.26 -7.70
C TYR A 331 10.55 -18.73 -7.53
N ARG A 332 11.52 -19.63 -7.35
CA ARG A 332 11.26 -21.06 -7.25
C ARG A 332 10.38 -21.36 -6.03
N ARG A 333 10.77 -20.87 -4.86
CA ARG A 333 10.02 -20.98 -3.61
C ARG A 333 8.62 -20.40 -3.75
N SER A 334 8.49 -19.21 -4.35
CA SER A 334 7.18 -18.59 -4.59
C SER A 334 6.22 -19.45 -5.42
N LYS A 335 6.74 -20.32 -6.30
CA LYS A 335 5.93 -21.23 -7.13
C LYS A 335 5.65 -22.57 -6.45
N THR A 336 6.53 -23.03 -5.56
CA THR A 336 6.32 -24.28 -4.82
C THR A 336 5.50 -24.10 -3.55
N THR A 337 5.33 -22.88 -3.06
CA THR A 337 4.47 -22.55 -1.89
C THR A 337 3.19 -21.79 -2.26
N MET A 338 2.98 -21.46 -3.54
CA MET A 338 1.81 -20.70 -4.00
C MET A 338 0.48 -21.38 -3.60
N PRO A 339 -0.48 -20.62 -3.03
CA PRO A 339 -1.85 -21.10 -2.86
C PRO A 339 -2.52 -21.39 -4.21
N ALA A 340 -3.68 -22.04 -4.17
CA ALA A 340 -4.49 -22.23 -5.37
C ALA A 340 -5.42 -21.04 -5.50
N MET A 341 -5.58 -20.51 -6.72
CA MET A 341 -6.63 -19.55 -7.02
C MET A 341 -8.00 -20.17 -6.74
N GLN A 342 -8.79 -19.56 -5.86
CA GLN A 342 -10.17 -19.95 -5.57
C GLN A 342 -11.09 -18.72 -5.56
N PRO A 343 -11.54 -18.23 -6.75
CA PRO A 343 -12.30 -16.99 -6.85
C PRO A 343 -13.65 -17.06 -6.14
N GLU A 344 -14.34 -18.20 -6.21
CA GLU A 344 -15.61 -18.43 -5.52
C GLU A 344 -15.43 -18.38 -4.00
N TYR A 345 -14.35 -18.97 -3.49
CA TYR A 345 -14.01 -18.94 -2.07
C TYR A 345 -13.72 -17.50 -1.61
N PHE A 346 -12.88 -16.76 -2.34
CA PHE A 346 -12.60 -15.36 -2.04
C PHE A 346 -13.89 -14.50 -2.03
N ALA A 347 -14.77 -14.69 -3.02
CA ALA A 347 -16.06 -14.00 -3.07
C ALA A 347 -16.98 -14.36 -1.90
N GLN A 348 -16.97 -15.63 -1.46
CA GLN A 348 -17.73 -16.11 -0.31
C GLN A 348 -17.25 -15.43 0.98
N LEU A 349 -15.94 -15.33 1.23
CA LEU A 349 -15.39 -14.63 2.39
C LEU A 349 -15.86 -13.18 2.47
N LYS A 350 -15.84 -12.46 1.34
CA LYS A 350 -16.34 -11.08 1.30
C LYS A 350 -17.83 -10.99 1.61
N SER A 351 -18.62 -11.94 1.12
CA SER A 351 -20.06 -12.00 1.43
C SER A 351 -20.35 -12.27 2.92
N MET A 352 -19.41 -12.89 3.64
CA MET A 352 -19.46 -13.10 5.09
C MET A 352 -18.95 -11.90 5.89
N GLY A 353 -18.50 -10.84 5.22
CA GLY A 353 -18.00 -9.62 5.85
C GLY A 353 -16.52 -9.67 6.23
N PHE A 354 -15.70 -10.52 5.62
CA PHE A 354 -14.23 -10.38 5.71
C PHE A 354 -13.74 -9.27 4.76
N GLN A 355 -12.62 -8.62 5.10
CA GLN A 355 -11.98 -7.61 4.24
C GLN A 355 -11.24 -8.30 3.08
N ASP A 356 -10.91 -7.55 2.03
CA ASP A 356 -9.94 -8.00 1.03
C ASP A 356 -8.56 -8.19 1.71
N GLN A 357 -7.97 -9.37 1.51
CA GLN A 357 -6.75 -9.80 2.17
C GLN A 357 -5.78 -10.42 1.16
N TYR A 358 -4.49 -10.11 1.27
CA TYR A 358 -3.46 -10.54 0.30
C TYR A 358 -2.22 -11.12 0.98
N MET A 359 -1.54 -12.04 0.30
CA MET A 359 -0.33 -12.70 0.82
C MET A 359 0.94 -11.95 0.41
N HIS A 360 1.18 -10.81 1.05
CA HIS A 360 2.44 -10.06 1.04
C HIS A 360 2.50 -9.14 2.26
N ASN A 361 3.70 -8.63 2.56
CA ASN A 361 3.83 -7.54 3.54
C ASN A 361 3.03 -6.33 3.08
N VAL A 362 2.47 -5.58 4.01
CA VAL A 362 1.73 -4.34 3.72
C VAL A 362 2.39 -3.19 4.44
N LEU A 363 2.63 -2.09 3.72
CA LEU A 363 3.13 -0.82 4.24
C LEU A 363 2.03 0.23 4.04
N GLN A 364 1.21 0.40 5.07
CA GLN A 364 0.09 1.33 5.09
C GLN A 364 0.59 2.77 5.20
N TYR A 365 0.55 3.51 4.09
CA TYR A 365 0.87 4.93 4.01
C TYR A 365 -0.21 5.80 4.67
N ASN A 366 0.16 6.72 5.57
CA ASN A 366 -0.79 7.56 6.28
C ASN A 366 -1.08 8.88 5.54
N HIS A 367 -2.29 9.03 5.00
CA HIS A 367 -2.67 10.24 4.25
C HIS A 367 -2.89 11.48 5.12
N GLY A 368 -2.78 11.36 6.45
CA GLY A 368 -2.93 12.45 7.42
C GLY A 368 -4.39 12.83 7.71
N ASN A 369 -5.36 12.10 7.16
CA ASN A 369 -6.79 12.21 7.45
C ASN A 369 -7.36 10.98 8.16
N GLY A 370 -6.48 10.11 8.68
CA GLY A 370 -6.83 8.83 9.32
C GLY A 370 -7.02 7.67 8.33
N PHE A 371 -6.98 7.90 7.02
CA PHE A 371 -7.04 6.84 6.02
C PHE A 371 -5.64 6.38 5.60
N PHE A 372 -5.51 5.08 5.34
CA PHE A 372 -4.25 4.43 4.98
C PHE A 372 -4.36 3.58 3.71
N THR A 373 -3.24 3.48 2.99
CA THR A 373 -3.16 2.67 1.77
C THR A 373 -1.85 1.89 1.68
N ASP A 374 -1.89 0.64 1.26
CA ASP A 374 -0.67 -0.15 1.04
C ASP A 374 0.18 0.41 -0.10
N ILE A 375 1.47 0.65 0.15
CA ILE A 375 2.47 1.03 -0.86
C ILE A 375 3.65 0.04 -0.92
N SER A 376 3.54 -1.14 -0.30
CA SER A 376 4.63 -2.12 -0.14
C SER A 376 5.32 -2.52 -1.46
N GLN A 377 4.55 -2.66 -2.54
CA GLN A 377 5.06 -3.06 -3.86
C GLN A 377 5.80 -1.91 -4.55
N LEU A 378 5.30 -0.68 -4.40
CA LEU A 378 6.02 0.52 -4.83
C LEU A 378 7.31 0.70 -4.03
N ALA A 379 7.24 0.54 -2.72
CA ALA A 379 8.37 0.72 -1.81
C ALA A 379 9.46 -0.35 -1.96
N GLY A 380 9.10 -1.54 -2.48
CA GLY A 380 10.02 -2.66 -2.69
C GLY A 380 10.18 -3.58 -1.47
N VAL A 381 9.24 -3.52 -0.54
CA VAL A 381 9.27 -4.24 0.75
C VAL A 381 8.18 -5.32 0.86
N ASP A 382 7.52 -5.66 -0.24
CA ASP A 382 6.40 -6.62 -0.29
C ASP A 382 6.78 -8.10 -0.07
N LYS A 383 8.09 -8.43 -0.07
CA LYS A 383 8.61 -9.81 -0.02
C LYS A 383 9.83 -9.94 0.89
N THR A 384 9.66 -10.65 2.00
CA THR A 384 10.72 -10.94 2.97
C THR A 384 10.75 -12.41 3.42
N ASP A 385 10.11 -13.31 2.65
CA ASP A 385 9.89 -14.71 3.02
C ASP A 385 9.06 -14.85 4.31
N TRP A 386 9.08 -15.99 4.98
CA TRP A 386 8.35 -16.19 6.25
C TRP A 386 8.84 -15.26 7.35
N SER A 387 8.15 -14.15 7.54
CA SER A 387 8.60 -13.03 8.37
C SER A 387 8.01 -13.03 9.77
N TRP A 388 8.68 -12.37 10.71
CA TRP A 388 8.25 -12.28 12.10
C TRP A 388 8.27 -10.84 12.61
N ALA A 389 9.42 -10.32 13.05
CA ALA A 389 9.53 -8.95 13.54
C ALA A 389 9.67 -7.96 12.38
N ALA A 390 9.00 -6.82 12.49
CA ALA A 390 9.16 -5.65 11.64
C ALA A 390 9.61 -4.48 12.53
N LEU A 391 10.70 -3.78 12.19
CA LEU A 391 11.18 -2.64 12.98
C LEU A 391 11.52 -1.47 12.04
N LEU A 392 10.91 -0.30 12.31
CA LEU A 392 11.09 0.95 11.57
C LEU A 392 11.94 1.92 12.40
N SER A 393 13.22 2.10 12.09
CA SER A 393 14.12 3.01 12.85
C SER A 393 15.26 3.49 11.97
N ASP A 394 15.81 4.67 12.24
CA ASP A 394 16.96 5.20 11.51
C ASP A 394 18.24 4.50 11.99
N LEU A 395 18.84 3.65 11.15
CA LEU A 395 19.94 2.76 11.55
C LEU A 395 21.31 3.31 11.16
N ASP A 396 21.40 4.20 10.18
CA ASP A 396 22.65 4.84 9.78
C ASP A 396 22.72 6.34 10.13
N ASN A 397 21.74 6.81 10.90
CA ASN A 397 21.60 8.17 11.42
C ASN A 397 21.46 9.23 10.31
N ASP A 398 20.95 8.87 9.12
CA ASP A 398 20.85 9.77 7.97
C ASP A 398 19.58 10.63 7.89
N SER A 399 18.73 10.55 8.92
CA SER A 399 17.41 11.16 9.09
C SER A 399 16.23 10.42 8.46
N TYR A 400 16.42 9.24 7.84
CA TYR A 400 15.32 8.43 7.32
C TYR A 400 15.21 7.10 8.06
N LYS A 401 13.98 6.69 8.37
CA LYS A 401 13.74 5.41 9.06
C LYS A 401 13.91 4.25 8.08
N ASP A 402 14.80 3.34 8.43
CA ASP A 402 15.10 2.07 7.74
C ASP A 402 14.19 0.94 8.24
N ILE A 403 14.25 -0.22 7.58
CA ILE A 403 13.44 -1.40 7.95
C ILE A 403 14.34 -2.60 8.27
N ILE A 404 14.08 -3.27 9.38
CA ILE A 404 14.56 -4.62 9.68
C ILE A 404 13.39 -5.60 9.68
N VAL A 405 13.57 -6.74 9.03
CA VAL A 405 12.61 -7.87 9.10
C VAL A 405 13.34 -9.16 9.45
N THR A 406 12.95 -9.79 10.56
CA THR A 406 13.42 -11.14 10.89
C THR A 406 12.59 -12.18 10.15
N ASN A 407 13.21 -13.30 9.77
CA ASN A 407 12.55 -14.34 9.00
C ASN A 407 13.08 -15.76 9.26
N GLY A 408 12.37 -16.71 8.66
CA GLY A 408 12.67 -18.13 8.69
C GLY A 408 11.57 -18.91 9.41
N TYR A 409 11.29 -20.12 8.90
CA TYR A 409 10.38 -21.05 9.55
C TYR A 409 11.02 -22.43 9.57
N ARG A 410 11.05 -23.06 10.75
CA ARG A 410 11.85 -24.27 11.00
C ARG A 410 11.55 -25.38 9.99
N ARG A 411 10.30 -25.52 9.55
CA ARG A 411 9.86 -26.54 8.58
C ARG A 411 8.88 -25.96 7.57
N ASP A 412 9.14 -26.11 6.28
CA ASP A 412 8.29 -25.59 5.19
C ASP A 412 7.01 -26.42 5.02
N VAL A 413 5.99 -26.14 5.83
CA VAL A 413 4.70 -26.86 5.81
C VAL A 413 3.81 -26.53 4.61
N TYR A 414 4.09 -25.45 3.88
CA TYR A 414 3.32 -25.05 2.69
C TYR A 414 3.90 -25.56 1.36
N ASP A 415 5.03 -26.26 1.37
CA ASP A 415 5.61 -26.82 0.14
C ASP A 415 4.66 -27.83 -0.51
N ARG A 416 4.22 -27.55 -1.74
CA ARG A 416 3.16 -28.32 -2.42
C ARG A 416 3.59 -29.73 -2.77
N ASP A 417 4.84 -29.91 -3.19
CA ASP A 417 5.38 -31.21 -3.57
C ASP A 417 5.50 -32.13 -2.35
N THR A 418 5.94 -31.57 -1.22
CA THR A 418 6.06 -32.26 0.06
C THR A 418 4.70 -32.61 0.64
N ASN A 419 3.74 -31.69 0.58
CA ASN A 419 2.36 -31.94 1.00
C ASN A 419 1.69 -33.06 0.18
N GLU A 420 1.98 -33.17 -1.11
CA GLU A 420 1.50 -34.28 -1.93
C GLU A 420 2.13 -35.62 -1.51
N LYS A 421 3.45 -35.65 -1.28
CA LYS A 421 4.14 -36.83 -0.73
C LYS A 421 3.57 -37.25 0.63
N MET A 422 3.29 -36.29 1.51
CA MET A 422 2.66 -36.55 2.81
C MET A 422 1.27 -37.16 2.66
N ARG A 423 0.42 -36.60 1.80
CA ARG A 423 -0.91 -37.17 1.51
C ARG A 423 -0.84 -38.56 0.88
N GLN A 424 0.18 -38.84 0.07
CA GLN A 424 0.39 -40.18 -0.46
C GLN A 424 0.82 -41.15 0.64
N TYR A 425 1.79 -40.75 1.46
CA TYR A 425 2.29 -41.52 2.60
C TYR A 425 1.15 -41.92 3.55
N LEU A 426 0.29 -40.96 3.94
CA LEU A 426 -0.88 -41.20 4.79
C LEU A 426 -1.95 -42.10 4.15
N ARG A 427 -2.07 -42.12 2.81
CA ARG A 427 -3.00 -43.01 2.09
C ARG A 427 -2.51 -44.45 1.98
N GLU A 428 -1.20 -44.64 1.87
CA GLU A 428 -0.57 -45.96 1.71
C GLU A 428 -0.41 -46.70 3.05
N ARG A 429 -0.31 -45.98 4.16
CA ARG A 429 -0.14 -46.55 5.51
C ARG A 429 -1.34 -46.24 6.40
N ASN A 430 -2.18 -47.25 6.62
CA ASN A 430 -3.45 -47.12 7.36
C ASN A 430 -3.29 -47.20 8.90
N ASN A 431 -2.09 -46.97 9.47
CA ASN A 431 -1.79 -47.14 10.90
C ASN A 431 -0.94 -45.98 11.48
N LEU A 432 -1.35 -45.49 12.66
CA LEU A 432 -0.80 -44.36 13.43
C LEU A 432 0.48 -44.69 14.25
N GLU A 433 1.30 -45.68 13.85
CA GLU A 433 2.49 -46.10 14.61
C GLU A 433 3.83 -45.61 14.02
N ASP A 434 3.81 -44.76 12.99
CA ASP A 434 5.03 -44.17 12.43
C ASP A 434 5.64 -43.14 13.42
N SER A 435 6.97 -43.12 13.57
CA SER A 435 7.63 -42.16 14.48
C SER A 435 7.53 -40.73 13.93
N VAL A 436 7.44 -39.74 14.83
CA VAL A 436 7.42 -38.30 14.50
C VAL A 436 8.55 -37.92 13.53
N GLU A 437 9.73 -38.51 13.71
CA GLU A 437 10.91 -38.27 12.87
C GLU A 437 10.67 -38.66 11.40
N GLN A 438 9.91 -39.73 11.14
CA GLN A 438 9.58 -40.16 9.79
C GLN A 438 8.59 -39.21 9.11
N VAL A 439 7.61 -38.69 9.87
CA VAL A 439 6.59 -37.76 9.38
C VAL A 439 7.19 -36.37 9.17
N LEU A 440 7.95 -35.86 10.13
CA LEU A 440 8.52 -34.51 10.07
C LEU A 440 9.77 -34.42 9.18
N GLY A 441 10.55 -35.50 9.05
CA GLY A 441 11.73 -35.55 8.18
C GLY A 441 11.43 -35.40 6.68
N ILE A 442 10.16 -35.48 6.30
CA ILE A 442 9.69 -35.21 4.93
C ILE A 442 9.64 -33.70 4.66
N LEU A 443 9.43 -32.87 5.69
CA LEU A 443 9.32 -31.40 5.55
C LEU A 443 10.69 -30.76 5.35
N PRO A 444 10.88 -29.95 4.29
CA PRO A 444 12.10 -29.16 4.11
C PRO A 444 12.35 -28.20 5.27
N SER A 445 13.62 -27.87 5.51
CA SER A 445 14.05 -26.92 6.53
C SER A 445 15.16 -26.05 5.93
N VAL A 446 14.90 -24.75 5.82
CA VAL A 446 15.79 -23.79 5.15
C VAL A 446 15.96 -22.56 6.04
N LYS A 447 17.17 -22.37 6.57
CA LYS A 447 17.55 -21.14 7.28
C LYS A 447 17.69 -19.99 6.30
N LEU A 448 17.27 -18.79 6.72
CA LEU A 448 17.24 -17.59 5.87
C LEU A 448 18.05 -16.46 6.49
N VAL A 449 18.52 -15.55 5.63
CA VAL A 449 19.13 -14.28 6.06
C VAL A 449 18.01 -13.29 6.33
N ASN A 450 18.07 -12.61 7.48
CA ASN A 450 17.14 -11.54 7.82
C ASN A 450 17.27 -10.37 6.83
N TYR A 451 16.16 -9.71 6.56
CA TYR A 451 16.12 -8.56 5.65
C TYR A 451 16.43 -7.26 6.41
N ILE A 452 17.19 -6.39 5.75
CA ILE A 452 17.42 -5.02 6.18
C ILE A 452 17.39 -4.11 4.96
N TYR A 453 16.69 -2.99 5.09
CA TYR A 453 16.44 -2.06 4.00
C TYR A 453 16.85 -0.65 4.39
N LYS A 454 17.61 0.02 3.53
CA LYS A 454 17.91 1.45 3.65
C LYS A 454 16.80 2.26 2.98
N ASN A 455 16.28 3.26 3.68
CA ASN A 455 15.36 4.23 3.11
C ASN A 455 16.12 5.22 2.21
N GLN A 456 15.72 5.33 0.95
CA GLN A 456 16.36 6.20 -0.04
C GLN A 456 15.66 7.58 -0.14
N GLY A 457 14.68 7.82 0.74
CA GLY A 457 13.68 8.86 0.57
C GLY A 457 12.72 8.53 -0.57
N ASN A 458 11.76 9.44 -0.80
CA ASN A 458 10.78 9.32 -1.90
C ASN A 458 10.07 7.95 -1.91
N LEU A 459 9.77 7.41 -0.72
CA LEU A 459 9.04 6.15 -0.52
C LEU A 459 9.69 4.91 -1.18
N LYS A 460 11.02 4.91 -1.35
CA LYS A 460 11.76 3.76 -1.91
C LYS A 460 12.76 3.21 -0.91
N PHE A 461 12.85 1.88 -0.88
CA PHE A 461 13.78 1.15 -0.02
C PHE A 461 14.76 0.30 -0.84
N GLU A 462 16.01 0.27 -0.40
CA GLU A 462 17.06 -0.55 -1.00
C GLU A 462 17.46 -1.68 -0.06
N LYS A 463 17.60 -2.90 -0.59
CA LYS A 463 18.05 -4.05 0.21
C LYS A 463 19.53 -3.94 0.53
N MET A 464 19.86 -3.94 1.83
CA MET A 464 21.22 -3.73 2.31
C MET A 464 21.84 -4.93 3.02
N MET A 465 21.21 -6.12 3.05
CA MET A 465 21.68 -7.26 3.87
C MET A 465 23.19 -7.49 3.74
N LYS A 466 23.67 -7.71 2.51
CA LYS A 466 25.09 -7.95 2.26
C LYS A 466 25.94 -6.73 2.63
N ASP A 467 25.50 -5.53 2.30
CA ASP A 467 26.30 -4.30 2.40
C ASP A 467 26.39 -3.75 3.82
N TRP A 468 25.38 -4.04 4.64
CA TRP A 468 25.32 -3.69 6.06
C TRP A 468 25.72 -4.82 7.01
N GLY A 469 26.13 -5.99 6.51
CA GLY A 469 26.77 -7.03 7.34
C GLY A 469 25.83 -8.15 7.82
N PHE A 470 24.66 -8.28 7.22
CA PHE A 470 23.73 -9.39 7.43
C PHE A 470 24.04 -10.52 6.43
N SER A 471 24.75 -11.54 6.90
CA SER A 471 25.07 -12.74 6.12
C SER A 471 24.65 -14.05 6.80
N GLU A 472 24.35 -14.01 8.09
CA GLU A 472 24.01 -15.23 8.83
C GLU A 472 22.61 -15.72 8.50
N THR A 473 22.48 -17.03 8.37
CA THR A 473 21.20 -17.70 8.14
C THR A 473 20.68 -18.30 9.43
N SER A 474 19.42 -18.07 9.80
CA SER A 474 18.79 -18.72 10.95
C SER A 474 17.27 -18.88 10.79
N PHE A 475 16.60 -19.27 11.88
CA PHE A 475 15.16 -19.15 12.10
C PHE A 475 14.96 -18.05 13.14
N SER A 476 14.93 -16.80 12.66
CA SER A 476 14.91 -15.62 13.51
C SER A 476 13.48 -15.19 13.79
N ASN A 477 13.12 -14.91 15.04
CA ASN A 477 11.77 -14.51 15.43
C ASN A 477 11.77 -13.11 16.08
N GLY A 478 11.65 -12.99 17.40
CA GLY A 478 11.59 -11.69 18.07
C GLY A 478 12.89 -10.92 17.95
N ALA A 479 12.80 -9.60 17.82
CA ALA A 479 13.95 -8.69 17.78
C ALA A 479 13.66 -7.38 18.51
N ALA A 480 14.70 -6.76 19.07
CA ALA A 480 14.61 -5.48 19.77
C ALA A 480 15.81 -4.59 19.41
N LEU A 481 15.57 -3.28 19.41
CA LEU A 481 16.58 -2.25 19.18
C LEU A 481 16.92 -1.52 20.49
N GLY A 482 18.18 -1.13 20.63
CA GLY A 482 18.64 -0.19 21.64
C GLY A 482 20.13 0.12 21.50
N ASP A 483 20.57 1.23 22.07
CA ASP A 483 21.97 1.67 22.05
C ASP A 483 22.73 1.01 23.23
N LEU A 484 23.38 -0.13 22.98
CA LEU A 484 23.92 -1.01 24.04
C LEU A 484 25.24 -0.51 24.61
N ASP A 485 25.94 0.41 23.93
CA ASP A 485 27.18 1.02 24.42
C ASP A 485 27.14 2.54 24.58
N ASN A 486 25.96 3.15 24.38
CA ASN A 486 25.66 4.57 24.55
C ASN A 486 26.44 5.49 23.61
N ASP A 487 26.70 5.05 22.38
CA ASP A 487 27.44 5.84 21.39
C ASP A 487 26.52 6.68 20.46
N GLY A 488 25.21 6.42 20.50
CA GLY A 488 24.19 7.12 19.73
C GLY A 488 23.80 6.48 18.41
N ASP A 489 24.20 5.24 18.15
CA ASP A 489 23.58 4.39 17.13
C ASP A 489 22.78 3.23 17.75
N LEU A 490 21.87 2.65 16.96
CA LEU A 490 20.96 1.61 17.46
C LEU A 490 21.52 0.24 17.12
N ASP A 491 21.77 -0.58 18.14
CA ASP A 491 22.12 -1.99 18.03
C ASP A 491 20.89 -2.88 17.93
N LEU A 492 21.09 -4.13 17.48
CA LEU A 492 20.02 -5.10 17.27
C LEU A 492 20.30 -6.40 18.01
N VAL A 493 19.30 -6.87 18.77
CA VAL A 493 19.30 -8.21 19.38
C VAL A 493 18.16 -9.05 18.79
N VAL A 494 18.45 -10.29 18.40
CA VAL A 494 17.50 -11.20 17.74
C VAL A 494 17.46 -12.55 18.46
N ASN A 495 16.25 -13.03 18.76
CA ASN A 495 15.98 -14.34 19.30
C ASN A 495 15.81 -15.37 18.16
N ASN A 496 16.62 -16.44 18.20
CA ASN A 496 16.68 -17.46 17.17
C ASN A 496 16.24 -18.83 17.71
N ILE A 497 15.52 -19.61 16.89
CA ILE A 497 15.21 -21.02 17.16
C ILE A 497 16.40 -21.90 16.80
N ASP A 498 16.76 -22.82 17.69
CA ASP A 498 17.82 -23.83 17.53
C ASP A 498 19.23 -23.28 17.18
N ASP A 499 19.45 -21.99 17.37
CA ASP A 499 20.71 -21.29 17.14
C ASP A 499 20.95 -20.26 18.25
N PRO A 500 22.22 -19.89 18.53
CA PRO A 500 22.52 -18.76 19.40
C PRO A 500 21.80 -17.49 18.94
N ALA A 501 21.29 -16.70 19.89
CA ALA A 501 20.77 -15.38 19.64
C ALA A 501 21.81 -14.50 18.93
N PHE A 502 21.34 -13.64 18.01
CA PHE A 502 22.21 -12.68 17.35
C PHE A 502 22.24 -11.36 18.11
N MET A 503 23.43 -10.79 18.24
CA MET A 503 23.64 -9.44 18.76
C MET A 503 24.53 -8.70 17.75
N TYR A 504 23.93 -7.76 17.04
CA TYR A 504 24.60 -6.95 16.04
C TYR A 504 24.98 -5.61 16.65
N ARG A 505 26.28 -5.32 16.68
CA ARG A 505 26.80 -3.99 16.97
C ARG A 505 26.70 -3.11 15.73
N ASN A 506 26.05 -1.97 15.86
CA ASN A 506 26.08 -0.91 14.87
C ASN A 506 27.41 -0.14 14.96
N ASN A 507 27.96 0.25 13.81
CA ASN A 507 29.30 0.83 13.71
C ASN A 507 29.21 2.21 13.04
N ALA A 508 28.09 2.91 13.18
CA ALA A 508 27.95 4.26 12.65
C ALA A 508 28.91 5.22 13.39
N ASP A 509 29.30 4.95 14.65
CA ASP A 509 30.45 5.54 15.37
C ASP A 509 30.53 7.09 15.25
N GLY A 510 29.42 7.81 15.39
CA GLY A 510 29.35 9.29 15.29
C GLY A 510 29.67 9.89 13.91
N GLN A 511 29.64 9.06 12.85
CA GLN A 511 29.82 9.52 11.46
C GLN A 511 28.68 10.39 10.97
N GLN A 512 27.45 10.12 11.40
CA GLN A 512 26.32 11.03 11.29
C GLN A 512 25.94 11.52 12.68
N ASN A 513 25.12 12.56 12.73
CA ASN A 513 24.68 13.13 13.98
C ASN A 513 23.39 12.44 14.45
N TYR A 514 23.15 12.41 15.76
CA TYR A 514 21.92 11.83 16.34
C TYR A 514 21.28 12.75 17.38
N LEU A 515 20.07 12.43 17.81
CA LEU A 515 19.45 12.94 19.03
C LEU A 515 18.66 11.80 19.68
N ARG A 516 18.96 11.52 20.95
CA ARG A 516 18.14 10.61 21.76
C ARG A 516 17.35 11.42 22.79
N VAL A 517 16.09 11.05 23.03
CA VAL A 517 15.22 11.69 24.02
C VAL A 517 14.77 10.64 25.02
N ALA A 518 15.27 10.78 26.25
CA ALA A 518 14.77 10.06 27.41
C ALA A 518 13.64 10.87 28.05
N CYS A 519 12.58 10.21 28.49
CA CYS A 519 11.48 10.86 29.18
C CYS A 519 11.53 10.60 30.70
N THR A 520 11.33 11.65 31.49
CA THR A 520 10.99 11.56 32.91
C THR A 520 9.56 12.01 33.06
N GLY A 521 8.65 11.05 32.99
CA GLY A 521 7.21 11.23 32.97
C GLY A 521 6.62 11.54 34.35
N ASN A 522 5.31 11.34 34.46
CA ASN A 522 4.61 11.52 35.73
C ASN A 522 4.89 10.31 36.66
N PRO A 523 4.61 10.39 37.98
CA PRO A 523 4.91 9.30 38.91
C PRO A 523 4.25 7.94 38.62
N LYS A 524 3.16 7.90 37.86
CA LYS A 524 2.44 6.69 37.43
C LYS A 524 2.93 6.14 36.07
N ASN A 525 3.71 6.92 35.33
CA ASN A 525 4.30 6.56 34.03
C ASN A 525 5.70 7.20 33.95
N HIS A 526 6.64 6.68 34.75
CA HIS A 526 7.95 7.31 34.99
C HIS A 526 8.78 7.48 33.71
N PHE A 527 8.65 6.54 32.77
CA PHE A 527 9.36 6.53 31.51
C PHE A 527 8.62 7.27 30.38
N GLY A 528 7.43 7.82 30.64
CA GLY A 528 6.71 8.63 29.68
C GLY A 528 6.21 7.88 28.45
N ILE A 529 5.89 6.58 28.57
CA ILE A 529 5.36 5.77 27.47
C ILE A 529 4.14 6.46 26.86
N GLY A 530 4.10 6.55 25.53
CA GLY A 530 3.08 7.28 24.78
C GLY A 530 3.42 8.76 24.50
N ALA A 531 4.52 9.31 25.04
CA ALA A 531 4.97 10.66 24.69
C ALA A 531 5.33 10.76 23.21
N LYS A 532 4.85 11.82 22.56
CA LYS A 532 5.02 12.09 21.13
C LYS A 532 6.07 13.18 20.97
N VAL A 533 7.11 12.93 20.17
CA VAL A 533 8.23 13.86 19.99
C VAL A 533 8.28 14.31 18.54
N THR A 534 8.15 15.62 18.33
CA THR A 534 8.32 16.27 17.02
C THR A 534 9.54 17.17 17.07
N ILE A 535 10.46 17.02 16.11
CA ILE A 535 11.62 17.89 15.97
C ILE A 535 11.54 18.71 14.69
N HIS A 536 11.99 19.97 14.77
CA HIS A 536 12.10 20.89 13.63
C HIS A 536 13.52 21.39 13.50
N TYR A 537 14.08 21.34 12.29
CA TYR A 537 15.44 21.81 11.99
C TYR A 537 15.52 22.25 10.52
N GLY A 538 15.77 23.55 10.31
CA GLY A 538 15.60 24.15 8.97
C GLY A 538 14.16 23.97 8.46
N ASP A 539 14.01 23.49 7.22
CA ASP A 539 12.71 23.21 6.60
C ASP A 539 12.23 21.75 6.83
N LYS A 540 12.94 20.98 7.68
CA LYS A 540 12.65 19.57 7.95
C LYS A 540 11.91 19.39 9.27
N ILE A 541 11.13 18.32 9.32
CA ILE A 541 10.45 17.80 10.50
C ILE A 541 10.80 16.31 10.64
N GLN A 542 10.81 15.77 11.86
CA GLN A 542 10.70 14.33 12.10
C GLN A 542 9.76 14.10 13.28
N TYR A 543 9.02 13.00 13.24
CA TYR A 543 8.13 12.56 14.32
C TYR A 543 8.47 11.14 14.78
N ALA A 544 8.29 10.89 16.07
CA ALA A 544 8.26 9.56 16.65
C ALA A 544 7.47 9.56 17.97
N GLN A 545 6.74 8.47 18.23
CA GLN A 545 6.10 8.22 19.52
C GLN A 545 6.89 7.20 20.34
N LEU A 546 7.04 7.45 21.64
CA LEU A 546 7.73 6.55 22.56
C LEU A 546 6.88 5.31 22.85
N LYS A 547 7.33 4.17 22.35
CA LYS A 547 6.70 2.85 22.46
C LYS A 547 7.75 1.76 22.64
N THR A 548 7.49 0.82 23.54
CA THR A 548 8.44 -0.28 23.87
C THR A 548 8.06 -1.57 23.15
N SER A 549 6.80 -1.98 23.18
CA SER A 549 6.31 -3.11 22.37
C SER A 549 6.33 -2.74 20.88
N ARG A 550 7.24 -3.35 20.11
CA ARG A 550 7.43 -3.12 18.67
C ARG A 550 7.80 -4.41 17.95
N GLY A 551 7.42 -4.50 16.68
CA GLY A 551 7.73 -5.64 15.83
C GLY A 551 6.98 -6.91 16.23
N TYR A 552 7.67 -7.87 16.82
CA TYR A 552 7.07 -9.18 17.14
C TYR A 552 7.60 -9.73 18.46
N LEU A 553 6.68 -9.91 19.43
CA LEU A 553 6.90 -10.51 20.76
C LEU A 553 7.92 -9.80 21.68
N SER A 554 8.49 -8.68 21.24
CA SER A 554 9.67 -8.06 21.85
C SER A 554 9.41 -6.65 22.37
N SER A 555 10.34 -6.17 23.21
CA SER A 555 10.31 -4.82 23.79
C SER A 555 11.63 -4.09 23.51
N CYS A 556 11.57 -2.93 22.87
CA CYS A 556 12.72 -2.05 22.66
C CYS A 556 12.95 -1.13 23.88
N GLU A 557 14.14 -0.51 23.93
CA GLU A 557 14.47 0.43 24.99
C GLU A 557 13.50 1.64 25.04
N PRO A 558 13.27 2.26 26.21
CA PRO A 558 12.34 3.38 26.35
C PRO A 558 12.97 4.74 25.96
N PHE A 559 13.50 4.83 24.75
CA PHE A 559 14.06 6.06 24.17
C PHE A 559 13.43 6.38 22.82
N VAL A 560 13.31 7.67 22.52
CA VAL A 560 13.07 8.13 21.15
C VAL A 560 14.41 8.46 20.50
N HIS A 561 14.65 7.94 19.30
CA HIS A 561 15.88 8.13 18.55
C HIS A 561 15.60 8.86 17.22
N PHE A 562 16.43 9.85 16.91
CA PHE A 562 16.43 10.54 15.63
C PHE A 562 17.85 10.57 15.06
N GLY A 563 18.04 10.05 13.85
CA GLY A 563 19.20 10.42 13.06
C GLY A 563 19.05 11.83 12.53
N MET A 564 20.13 12.59 12.54
CA MET A 564 20.16 14.01 12.18
C MET A 564 20.97 14.26 10.91
N GLY A 565 21.55 13.21 10.30
CA GLY A 565 22.48 13.32 9.19
C GLY A 565 23.60 14.31 9.54
N SER A 566 23.76 15.35 8.72
CA SER A 566 24.74 16.40 8.97
C SER A 566 24.25 17.53 9.88
N ALA A 567 22.99 17.55 10.31
CA ALA A 567 22.45 18.66 11.11
C ALA A 567 23.09 18.68 12.51
N GLU A 568 23.68 19.83 12.88
CA GLU A 568 24.35 20.00 14.19
C GLU A 568 23.42 20.54 15.28
N LYS A 569 22.22 21.00 14.88
CA LYS A 569 21.30 21.73 15.75
C LYS A 569 19.85 21.43 15.37
N ILE A 570 19.02 21.31 16.40
CA ILE A 570 17.57 21.24 16.34
C ILE A 570 17.03 22.59 16.79
N ASP A 571 16.16 23.19 15.97
CA ASP A 571 15.61 24.52 16.24
C ASP A 571 14.54 24.45 17.32
N ARG A 572 13.68 23.44 17.25
CA ARG A 572 12.59 23.21 18.20
C ARG A 572 12.31 21.72 18.37
N ILE A 573 12.12 21.29 19.61
CA ILE A 573 11.62 19.96 19.98
C ILE A 573 10.30 20.20 20.71
N GLU A 574 9.25 19.54 20.25
CA GLU A 574 7.96 19.49 20.91
C GLU A 574 7.74 18.09 21.48
N ILE A 575 7.39 18.01 22.76
CA ILE A 575 7.02 16.77 23.43
C ILE A 575 5.58 16.92 23.91
N ASP A 576 4.68 16.18 23.28
CA ASP A 576 3.26 16.10 23.64
C ASP A 576 3.06 14.82 24.49
N TRP A 577 2.67 15.00 25.74
CA TRP A 577 2.46 13.93 26.71
C TRP A 577 1.04 13.34 26.58
N PRO A 578 0.80 12.09 27.01
CA PRO A 578 -0.51 11.45 26.91
C PRO A 578 -1.66 12.28 27.52
N ASP A 579 -1.41 13.01 28.62
CA ASP A 579 -2.39 13.87 29.30
C ASP A 579 -2.57 15.26 28.67
N PHE A 580 -2.19 15.42 27.40
CA PHE A 580 -2.28 16.66 26.61
C PHE A 580 -1.44 17.82 27.16
N LYS A 581 -0.44 17.55 28.01
CA LYS A 581 0.59 18.54 28.34
C LYS A 581 1.63 18.61 27.25
N LYS A 582 2.25 19.77 27.11
CA LYS A 582 3.32 20.02 26.13
C LYS A 582 4.56 20.57 26.80
N LEU A 583 5.73 20.07 26.39
CA LEU A 583 7.04 20.64 26.67
C LEU A 583 7.66 21.08 25.34
N VAL A 584 8.19 22.31 25.29
CA VAL A 584 8.93 22.81 24.13
C VAL A 584 10.36 23.13 24.55
N LEU A 585 11.31 22.59 23.81
CA LEU A 585 12.74 22.89 23.95
C LEU A 585 13.22 23.55 22.66
N GLU A 586 14.07 24.56 22.76
CA GLU A 586 14.58 25.29 21.59
C GLU A 586 16.10 25.24 21.55
N ASN A 587 16.66 25.30 20.34
CA ASN A 587 18.10 25.43 20.10
C ASN A 587 18.95 24.33 20.75
N VAL A 588 18.52 23.07 20.60
CA VAL A 588 19.20 21.89 21.13
C VAL A 588 20.30 21.44 20.17
N ARG A 589 21.48 21.05 20.68
CA ARG A 589 22.55 20.49 19.83
C ARG A 589 22.29 19.03 19.51
N ALA A 590 22.75 18.57 18.36
CA ALA A 590 22.81 17.13 18.06
C ALA A 590 23.94 16.44 18.86
N ASN A 591 24.04 15.11 18.73
CA ASN A 591 25.00 14.21 19.37
C ASN A 591 24.92 14.18 20.89
N GLN A 592 23.70 14.05 21.41
CA GLN A 592 23.46 13.89 22.83
C GLN A 592 22.13 13.18 23.09
N THR A 593 22.05 12.59 24.27
CA THR A 593 20.80 12.19 24.90
C THR A 593 20.29 13.34 25.77
N ILE A 594 19.07 13.82 25.52
CA ILE A 594 18.41 14.82 26.37
C ILE A 594 17.36 14.15 27.26
N VAL A 595 17.05 14.79 28.39
CA VAL A 595 15.96 14.37 29.28
C VAL A 595 14.79 15.35 29.15
N ALA A 596 13.65 14.85 28.68
CA ALA A 596 12.38 15.56 28.66
C ALA A 596 11.67 15.39 30.02
N GLU A 597 11.57 16.47 30.79
CA GLU A 597 10.98 16.45 32.14
C GLU A 597 9.51 16.87 32.11
N TYR A 598 8.60 15.94 32.40
CA TYR A 598 7.16 16.19 32.50
C TYR A 598 6.82 17.31 33.49
N ALA A 599 7.60 17.45 34.57
CA ALA A 599 7.42 18.52 35.56
C ALA A 599 7.57 19.95 34.98
N LYS A 600 8.18 20.10 33.81
CA LYS A 600 8.31 21.37 33.07
C LYS A 600 7.22 21.56 32.01
N ALA A 601 6.41 20.54 31.75
CA ALA A 601 5.34 20.60 30.76
C ALA A 601 4.18 21.48 31.25
N THR A 602 3.52 22.15 30.32
CA THR A 602 2.37 23.02 30.58
C THR A 602 1.14 22.48 29.88
N GLN A 603 -0.05 22.69 30.47
CA GLN A 603 -1.31 22.32 29.82
C GLN A 603 -1.44 23.05 28.48
N GLN A 604 -1.74 22.32 27.42
CA GLN A 604 -2.06 22.91 26.13
C GLN A 604 -3.45 23.55 26.18
N SER A 605 -3.62 24.73 25.59
CA SER A 605 -4.94 25.18 25.12
C SER A 605 -5.17 24.56 23.75
N ASP A 606 -6.22 23.75 23.61
CA ASP A 606 -6.62 23.03 22.38
C ASP A 606 -6.07 23.66 21.09
N PHE A 607 -5.27 22.90 20.35
CA PHE A 607 -4.76 23.33 19.05
C PHE A 607 -5.13 22.31 17.97
N GLN A 608 -6.40 22.28 17.58
CA GLN A 608 -6.78 21.63 16.33
C GLN A 608 -6.24 22.45 15.16
N LYS A 609 -5.40 21.84 14.33
CA LYS A 609 -4.95 22.45 13.07
C LYS A 609 -6.18 22.69 12.20
N THR A 610 -6.55 23.96 12.03
CA THR A 610 -7.67 24.32 11.17
C THR A 610 -7.18 24.30 9.72
N TYR A 611 -7.73 23.40 8.93
CA TYR A 611 -7.50 23.35 7.49
C TYR A 611 -8.53 24.20 6.76
N TYR A 612 -8.09 24.86 5.69
CA TYR A 612 -8.95 25.58 4.76
C TYR A 612 -8.90 24.85 3.42
N PRO A 613 -9.73 23.81 3.22
CA PRO A 613 -9.65 22.98 2.03
C PRO A 613 -10.03 23.74 0.77
N VAL A 614 -9.51 23.33 -0.39
CA VAL A 614 -9.88 23.91 -1.70
C VAL A 614 -11.31 23.52 -2.07
N PHE A 615 -11.64 22.25 -1.85
CA PHE A 615 -12.92 21.64 -2.16
C PHE A 615 -13.69 21.25 -0.91
N ALA A 616 -15.00 21.13 -1.07
CA ALA A 616 -15.87 20.44 -0.11
C ALA A 616 -16.70 19.39 -0.86
N GLU A 617 -16.79 18.19 -0.30
CA GLU A 617 -17.68 17.13 -0.77
C GLU A 617 -19.15 17.57 -0.55
N HIS A 618 -19.94 17.61 -1.63
CA HIS A 618 -21.29 18.17 -1.64
C HIS A 618 -22.31 17.26 -2.36
N THR A 619 -22.00 16.00 -2.62
CA THR A 619 -22.81 15.08 -3.42
C THR A 619 -24.25 15.01 -2.94
N GLN A 620 -24.45 14.68 -1.66
CA GLN A 620 -25.80 14.48 -1.12
C GLN A 620 -26.63 15.77 -1.13
N ALA A 621 -25.99 16.93 -0.98
CA ALA A 621 -26.66 18.23 -0.97
C ALA A 621 -26.94 18.76 -2.38
N SER A 622 -26.10 18.43 -3.35
CA SER A 622 -26.12 19.04 -4.67
C SER A 622 -26.67 18.13 -5.77
N ILE A 623 -26.54 16.81 -5.70
CA ILE A 623 -27.03 15.91 -6.78
C ILE A 623 -28.32 15.22 -6.33
N LEU A 624 -29.45 15.56 -6.97
CA LEU A 624 -30.78 15.10 -6.56
C LEU A 624 -31.57 14.43 -7.70
N PRO A 625 -31.96 13.14 -7.55
CA PRO A 625 -31.40 12.17 -6.59
C PRO A 625 -29.92 11.88 -6.88
N MET A 626 -29.20 11.29 -5.92
CA MET A 626 -27.81 10.86 -6.17
C MET A 626 -27.75 9.79 -7.26
N TYR A 627 -26.75 9.88 -8.14
CA TYR A 627 -26.46 8.82 -9.10
C TYR A 627 -25.66 7.71 -8.42
N ILE A 628 -26.11 6.45 -8.56
CA ILE A 628 -25.43 5.26 -8.05
C ILE A 628 -25.13 4.36 -9.23
N HIS A 629 -23.84 4.10 -9.45
CA HIS A 629 -23.39 3.11 -10.42
C HIS A 629 -23.43 1.71 -9.79
N GLU A 630 -23.95 0.73 -10.49
CA GLU A 630 -24.03 -0.66 -10.02
C GLU A 630 -23.85 -1.62 -11.19
N GLU A 631 -22.72 -2.31 -11.22
CA GLU A 631 -22.35 -3.26 -12.27
C GLU A 631 -23.15 -4.56 -12.17
N ASN A 632 -23.40 -5.17 -13.32
CA ASN A 632 -23.84 -6.56 -13.39
C ASN A 632 -22.76 -7.53 -12.87
N ARG A 633 -23.19 -8.74 -12.54
CA ARG A 633 -22.29 -9.84 -12.23
C ARG A 633 -21.89 -10.56 -13.51
N PHE A 634 -20.62 -10.47 -13.87
CA PHE A 634 -20.02 -11.20 -14.99
C PHE A 634 -18.63 -11.75 -14.59
N ASN A 635 -18.22 -12.86 -15.20
CA ASN A 635 -16.94 -13.51 -14.91
C ASN A 635 -16.12 -13.69 -16.20
N ASP A 636 -15.27 -12.71 -16.49
CA ASP A 636 -14.36 -12.70 -17.65
C ASP A 636 -13.38 -13.90 -17.65
N TYR A 637 -13.03 -14.43 -16.48
CA TYR A 637 -12.02 -15.50 -16.33
C TYR A 637 -12.50 -16.88 -16.81
N LEU A 638 -13.80 -17.07 -17.09
CA LEU A 638 -14.35 -18.38 -17.47
C LEU A 638 -13.77 -18.95 -18.78
N LYS A 639 -13.35 -18.08 -19.70
CA LYS A 639 -12.75 -18.50 -20.98
C LYS A 639 -11.27 -18.19 -21.08
N GLN A 640 -10.82 -17.14 -20.39
CA GLN A 640 -9.43 -16.73 -20.37
C GLN A 640 -8.97 -16.68 -18.90
N VAL A 641 -8.61 -17.86 -18.36
CA VAL A 641 -8.32 -18.05 -16.93
C VAL A 641 -7.20 -17.14 -16.43
N LEU A 642 -6.22 -16.85 -17.29
CA LEU A 642 -5.04 -16.05 -16.96
C LEU A 642 -5.15 -14.56 -17.35
N LEU A 643 -6.37 -14.02 -17.51
CA LEU A 643 -6.56 -12.58 -17.66
C LEU A 643 -5.93 -11.81 -16.48
N PRO A 644 -5.30 -10.65 -16.72
CA PRO A 644 -4.75 -9.82 -15.65
C PRO A 644 -5.83 -9.11 -14.81
N HIS A 645 -6.94 -8.72 -15.43
CA HIS A 645 -8.05 -7.99 -14.80
C HIS A 645 -9.33 -8.18 -15.62
N GLN A 646 -10.50 -7.92 -15.02
CA GLN A 646 -11.79 -7.99 -15.71
C GLN A 646 -11.94 -6.84 -16.71
N LEU A 647 -12.60 -7.06 -17.85
CA LEU A 647 -12.84 -6.03 -18.87
C LEU A 647 -14.32 -5.62 -18.95
N SER A 648 -15.17 -6.25 -18.16
CA SER A 648 -16.61 -6.00 -18.05
C SER A 648 -16.98 -4.88 -17.08
N ARG A 649 -16.01 -4.16 -16.50
CA ARG A 649 -16.24 -3.18 -15.41
C ARG A 649 -15.41 -1.92 -15.55
N LEU A 650 -15.64 -1.20 -16.65
CA LEU A 650 -14.76 -0.09 -17.05
C LEU A 650 -15.38 1.30 -16.84
N GLY A 651 -16.71 1.41 -16.67
CA GLY A 651 -17.42 2.67 -16.39
C GLY A 651 -17.61 2.96 -14.90
N PRO A 652 -18.22 4.09 -14.51
CA PRO A 652 -18.88 5.07 -15.39
C PRO A 652 -17.97 6.20 -15.85
N PHE A 653 -18.37 6.83 -16.95
CA PHE A 653 -17.77 8.05 -17.47
C PHE A 653 -18.77 9.22 -17.45
N ILE A 654 -18.24 10.44 -17.42
CA ILE A 654 -19.02 11.67 -17.26
C ILE A 654 -18.72 12.61 -18.42
N SER A 655 -19.74 13.28 -18.94
CA SER A 655 -19.59 14.39 -19.88
C SER A 655 -20.28 15.64 -19.34
N VAL A 656 -19.68 16.80 -19.60
CA VAL A 656 -20.16 18.11 -19.13
C VAL A 656 -20.38 19.04 -20.33
N ALA A 657 -21.50 19.76 -20.34
CA ALA A 657 -21.84 20.80 -21.32
C ALA A 657 -23.03 21.63 -20.83
N ASP A 658 -23.27 22.82 -21.40
CA ASP A 658 -24.57 23.52 -21.26
C ASP A 658 -25.57 22.87 -22.23
N VAL A 659 -26.43 21.99 -21.70
CA VAL A 659 -27.31 21.13 -22.52
C VAL A 659 -28.64 21.83 -22.82
N ASN A 660 -29.03 22.84 -22.04
CA ASN A 660 -30.31 23.52 -22.14
C ASN A 660 -30.20 25.01 -22.56
N GLY A 661 -28.98 25.51 -22.78
CA GLY A 661 -28.68 26.87 -23.22
C GLY A 661 -28.88 27.95 -22.15
N ASP A 662 -28.87 27.61 -20.86
CA ASP A 662 -29.06 28.56 -19.76
C ASP A 662 -27.76 29.21 -19.25
N GLY A 663 -26.61 28.82 -19.80
CA GLY A 663 -25.29 29.30 -19.43
C GLY A 663 -24.68 28.59 -18.22
N LEU A 664 -25.34 27.56 -17.69
CA LEU A 664 -24.83 26.69 -16.64
C LEU A 664 -24.38 25.35 -17.22
N GLU A 665 -23.32 24.78 -16.68
CA GLU A 665 -22.85 23.47 -17.12
C GLU A 665 -23.66 22.35 -16.46
N ASP A 666 -24.25 21.50 -17.30
CA ASP A 666 -24.95 20.27 -16.98
C ASP A 666 -24.02 19.05 -17.13
N PHE A 667 -24.47 17.86 -16.72
CA PHE A 667 -23.69 16.65 -16.97
C PHE A 667 -24.53 15.42 -17.28
N TYR A 668 -23.95 14.51 -18.08
CA TYR A 668 -24.44 13.15 -18.31
C TYR A 668 -23.54 12.16 -17.59
N ALA A 669 -24.15 11.23 -16.86
CA ALA A 669 -23.47 10.09 -16.27
C ALA A 669 -23.84 8.81 -17.05
N GLY A 670 -22.82 8.14 -17.60
CA GLY A 670 -22.97 6.87 -18.30
C GLY A 670 -23.39 5.73 -17.38
N ALA A 671 -24.15 4.78 -17.93
CA ALA A 671 -24.68 3.64 -17.18
C ALA A 671 -24.09 2.28 -17.60
N PRO A 672 -24.01 1.34 -16.64
CA PRO A 672 -23.65 -0.04 -16.92
C PRO A 672 -24.84 -0.79 -17.53
N HIS A 673 -24.57 -1.98 -18.04
CA HIS A 673 -25.55 -2.87 -18.64
C HIS A 673 -26.74 -3.12 -17.70
N PHE A 674 -27.95 -3.06 -18.27
CA PHE A 674 -29.26 -3.12 -17.59
C PHE A 674 -29.69 -1.87 -16.79
N LYS A 675 -28.93 -0.78 -16.82
CA LYS A 675 -29.28 0.50 -16.19
C LYS A 675 -29.31 1.61 -17.26
N ALA A 676 -30.07 2.67 -16.98
CA ALA A 676 -30.20 3.81 -17.89
C ALA A 676 -29.20 4.90 -17.50
N GLY A 677 -28.57 5.54 -18.48
CA GLY A 677 -27.79 6.75 -18.26
C GLY A 677 -28.65 7.90 -17.74
N GLN A 678 -28.02 8.90 -17.13
CA GLN A 678 -28.75 9.97 -16.46
C GLN A 678 -28.18 11.35 -16.79
N LEU A 679 -29.02 12.21 -17.37
CA LEU A 679 -28.75 13.65 -17.52
C LEU A 679 -29.13 14.38 -16.22
N TYR A 680 -28.28 15.31 -15.81
CA TYR A 680 -28.50 16.21 -14.69
C TYR A 680 -28.36 17.65 -15.14
N LEU A 681 -29.39 18.46 -14.91
CA LEU A 681 -29.37 19.89 -15.19
C LEU A 681 -28.93 20.68 -13.96
N GLN A 682 -27.99 21.61 -14.13
CA GLN A 682 -27.65 22.59 -13.10
C GLN A 682 -28.83 23.53 -12.86
N THR A 683 -28.87 24.12 -11.66
CA THR A 683 -29.88 25.09 -11.25
C THR A 683 -29.18 26.33 -10.72
N ASP A 684 -29.86 27.47 -10.72
CA ASP A 684 -29.37 28.73 -10.12
C ASP A 684 -28.90 28.60 -8.65
N SER A 685 -29.38 27.57 -7.95
CA SER A 685 -28.96 27.24 -6.58
C SER A 685 -27.64 26.47 -6.49
N ALA A 686 -26.90 26.29 -7.59
CA ALA A 686 -25.71 25.46 -7.68
C ALA A 686 -25.95 24.00 -7.26
N THR A 687 -27.13 23.47 -7.59
CA THR A 687 -27.49 22.07 -7.43
C THR A 687 -27.91 21.48 -8.77
N PHE A 688 -27.86 20.16 -8.88
CA PHE A 688 -28.17 19.37 -10.05
C PHE A 688 -29.48 18.59 -9.86
N ARG A 689 -30.29 18.56 -10.92
CA ARG A 689 -31.57 17.84 -10.94
C ARG A 689 -31.58 16.85 -12.09
N ALA A 690 -31.85 15.59 -11.76
CA ALA A 690 -32.02 14.57 -12.77
C ALA A 690 -33.16 14.96 -13.73
N LYS A 691 -32.86 14.95 -15.03
CA LYS A 691 -33.84 15.12 -16.10
C LYS A 691 -34.20 13.75 -16.66
N SER A 692 -35.50 13.45 -16.69
CA SER A 692 -35.99 12.21 -17.31
C SER A 692 -35.90 12.31 -18.83
N VAL A 693 -35.22 11.34 -19.45
CA VAL A 693 -35.08 11.18 -20.89
C VAL A 693 -35.47 9.74 -21.24
N PRO A 694 -36.71 9.47 -21.71
CA PRO A 694 -37.20 8.11 -21.92
C PRO A 694 -36.34 7.23 -22.84
N LEU A 695 -35.60 7.84 -23.77
CA LEU A 695 -34.69 7.11 -24.67
C LEU A 695 -33.55 6.42 -23.90
N PHE A 696 -33.08 6.98 -22.79
CA PHE A 696 -32.02 6.35 -22.00
C PHE A 696 -32.53 5.09 -21.30
N ASP A 697 -33.81 5.06 -20.91
CA ASP A 697 -34.46 3.85 -20.37
C ASP A 697 -34.65 2.77 -21.45
N GLU A 698 -34.97 3.16 -22.69
CA GLU A 698 -35.06 2.23 -23.83
C GLU A 698 -33.70 1.61 -24.18
N ASP A 699 -32.60 2.36 -23.96
CA ASP A 699 -31.23 1.95 -24.23
C ASP A 699 -30.50 1.36 -22.99
N ARG A 700 -31.24 0.95 -21.96
CA ARG A 700 -30.65 0.36 -20.75
C ARG A 700 -29.90 -0.96 -20.98
N ASP A 701 -30.12 -1.63 -22.11
CA ASP A 701 -29.42 -2.88 -22.43
C ASP A 701 -28.00 -2.60 -22.96
N TYR A 702 -27.59 -1.35 -23.17
CA TYR A 702 -26.24 -1.00 -23.58
C TYR A 702 -25.32 -0.79 -22.37
N GLU A 703 -24.02 -0.89 -22.59
CA GLU A 703 -22.97 -0.52 -21.62
C GLU A 703 -22.32 0.79 -22.10
N ASP A 704 -22.42 1.86 -21.32
CA ASP A 704 -21.87 3.17 -21.66
C ASP A 704 -20.42 3.30 -21.20
N ILE A 705 -19.46 3.20 -22.13
CA ILE A 705 -18.02 3.29 -21.81
C ILE A 705 -17.42 4.68 -22.07
N GLN A 706 -18.07 5.56 -22.83
CA GLN A 706 -17.70 6.97 -22.89
C GLN A 706 -18.83 7.79 -23.49
N SER A 707 -18.82 9.10 -23.25
CA SER A 707 -19.73 10.04 -23.90
C SER A 707 -19.03 11.32 -24.32
N ARG A 708 -19.66 12.10 -25.21
CA ARG A 708 -19.22 13.44 -25.57
C ARG A 708 -20.41 14.30 -25.97
N PHE A 709 -20.41 15.55 -25.50
CA PHE A 709 -21.31 16.59 -26.00
C PHE A 709 -20.63 17.42 -27.07
N PHE A 710 -21.32 17.69 -28.19
CA PHE A 710 -20.89 18.59 -29.27
C PHE A 710 -22.06 18.88 -30.21
N ASP A 711 -21.98 19.94 -31.02
CA ASP A 711 -22.97 20.29 -32.03
C ASP A 711 -22.76 19.45 -33.30
N ALA A 712 -23.56 18.39 -33.50
CA ALA A 712 -23.34 17.43 -34.57
C ALA A 712 -23.93 17.87 -35.92
N ASP A 713 -25.01 18.67 -35.91
CA ASP A 713 -25.74 19.11 -37.10
C ASP A 713 -25.69 20.63 -37.37
N ARG A 714 -24.86 21.34 -36.61
CA ARG A 714 -24.61 22.79 -36.70
C ARG A 714 -25.83 23.65 -36.37
N ASP A 715 -26.72 23.19 -35.51
CA ASP A 715 -27.89 23.97 -35.09
C ASP A 715 -27.64 24.82 -33.83
N GLY A 716 -26.48 24.65 -33.20
CA GLY A 716 -25.99 25.42 -32.06
C GLY A 716 -26.36 24.83 -30.69
N ASP A 717 -27.02 23.68 -30.64
CA ASP A 717 -27.21 22.93 -29.40
C ASP A 717 -26.18 21.81 -29.20
N MET A 718 -26.14 21.26 -27.98
CA MET A 718 -25.17 20.22 -27.61
C MET A 718 -25.84 18.85 -27.73
N ASP A 719 -25.51 18.12 -28.80
CA ASP A 719 -25.90 16.73 -29.02
C ASP A 719 -25.05 15.78 -28.18
N LEU A 720 -25.57 14.59 -27.89
CA LEU A 720 -24.88 13.59 -27.08
C LEU A 720 -24.52 12.34 -27.91
N TYR A 721 -23.22 12.07 -28.04
CA TYR A 721 -22.70 10.80 -28.54
C TYR A 721 -22.31 9.88 -27.38
N VAL A 722 -22.77 8.63 -27.39
CA VAL A 722 -22.45 7.62 -26.37
C VAL A 722 -21.82 6.39 -27.03
N VAL A 723 -20.62 6.03 -26.57
CA VAL A 723 -19.87 4.84 -26.99
C VAL A 723 -20.38 3.62 -26.25
N SER A 724 -20.65 2.56 -27.00
CA SER A 724 -21.10 1.28 -26.44
C SER A 724 -19.92 0.31 -26.28
N GLY A 725 -19.78 -0.33 -25.11
CA GLY A 725 -18.66 -1.23 -24.79
C GLY A 725 -19.04 -2.48 -24.01
N GLY A 726 -18.09 -3.01 -23.22
CA GLY A 726 -18.24 -4.26 -22.46
C GLY A 726 -17.65 -5.51 -23.12
N THR A 727 -17.69 -6.64 -22.40
CA THR A 727 -17.21 -7.97 -22.83
C THR A 727 -18.23 -9.09 -22.62
N GLU A 728 -19.39 -8.77 -22.05
CA GLU A 728 -20.40 -9.73 -21.61
C GLU A 728 -21.10 -10.42 -22.78
N MET A 729 -21.10 -9.76 -23.93
CA MET A 729 -21.80 -10.18 -25.14
C MET A 729 -20.80 -10.51 -26.25
N LYS A 730 -21.15 -11.43 -27.15
CA LYS A 730 -20.30 -11.79 -28.30
C LYS A 730 -20.12 -10.60 -29.24
N GLU A 731 -18.96 -10.52 -29.89
CA GLU A 731 -18.68 -9.52 -30.94
C GLU A 731 -19.76 -9.50 -32.05
N ASP A 732 -19.88 -8.37 -32.75
CA ASP A 732 -20.81 -8.14 -33.87
C ASP A 732 -22.32 -8.17 -33.50
N LEU A 733 -22.64 -7.97 -32.23
CA LEU A 733 -24.03 -7.80 -31.77
C LEU A 733 -24.50 -6.34 -31.82
N PRO A 734 -25.80 -6.08 -32.05
CA PRO A 734 -26.36 -4.71 -32.06
C PRO A 734 -26.17 -3.91 -30.77
N ILE A 735 -25.86 -4.58 -29.66
CA ILE A 735 -25.62 -3.95 -28.36
C ILE A 735 -24.32 -3.15 -28.30
N TYR A 736 -23.41 -3.37 -29.25
CA TYR A 736 -22.19 -2.57 -29.39
C TYR A 736 -22.37 -1.36 -30.32
N GLN A 737 -23.59 -1.10 -30.79
CA GLN A 737 -23.86 0.08 -31.61
C GLN A 737 -23.81 1.33 -30.74
N ASP A 738 -22.88 2.22 -31.07
CA ASP A 738 -22.81 3.57 -30.50
C ASP A 738 -24.10 4.34 -30.82
N ARG A 739 -24.43 5.35 -29.99
CA ARG A 739 -25.71 6.08 -30.02
C ARG A 739 -25.45 7.57 -30.18
N LEU A 740 -26.11 8.21 -31.15
CA LEU A 740 -26.17 9.67 -31.30
C LEU A 740 -27.58 10.16 -30.98
N TYR A 741 -27.65 11.05 -29.99
CA TYR A 741 -28.86 11.68 -29.50
C TYR A 741 -28.84 13.16 -29.88
N ILE A 742 -29.75 13.56 -30.76
CA ILE A 742 -29.89 14.93 -31.24
C ILE A 742 -30.75 15.72 -30.25
N ASN A 743 -30.24 16.85 -29.76
CA ASN A 743 -30.88 17.70 -28.76
C ASN A 743 -31.93 18.63 -29.42
N ASP A 744 -32.71 19.34 -28.60
CA ASP A 744 -33.66 20.36 -29.02
C ASP A 744 -33.36 21.74 -28.40
N GLY A 745 -32.13 21.92 -27.93
CA GLY A 745 -31.65 23.06 -27.16
C GLY A 745 -32.22 23.18 -25.76
N ARG A 746 -33.00 22.19 -25.28
CA ARG A 746 -33.57 22.19 -23.93
C ARG A 746 -33.21 20.93 -23.16
N GLY A 747 -32.35 20.07 -23.71
CA GLY A 747 -32.00 18.75 -23.18
C GLY A 747 -33.08 17.70 -23.41
N ASN A 748 -33.91 17.81 -24.45
CA ASN A 748 -34.77 16.71 -24.88
C ASN A 748 -34.16 16.11 -26.13
N PHE A 749 -33.95 14.79 -26.12
CA PHE A 749 -33.23 14.14 -27.19
C PHE A 749 -34.14 13.36 -28.13
N THR A 750 -33.70 13.24 -29.39
CA THR A 750 -34.19 12.27 -30.37
C THR A 750 -33.04 11.38 -30.84
N LYS A 751 -33.28 10.09 -31.02
CA LYS A 751 -32.22 9.13 -31.42
C LYS A 751 -32.16 9.01 -32.95
N ASN A 752 -31.00 9.28 -33.56
CA ASN A 752 -30.79 9.06 -34.99
C ASN A 752 -29.98 7.78 -35.25
N ILE A 753 -30.68 6.65 -35.39
CA ILE A 753 -30.04 5.33 -35.56
C ILE A 753 -29.29 5.21 -36.91
N SER A 754 -29.74 5.93 -37.93
CA SER A 754 -29.14 5.91 -39.27
C SER A 754 -27.98 6.88 -39.46
N ALA A 755 -27.77 7.81 -38.51
CA ALA A 755 -26.67 8.77 -38.56
C ALA A 755 -25.30 8.09 -38.48
N LEU A 756 -25.18 6.97 -37.79
CA LEU A 756 -23.90 6.30 -37.58
C LEU A 756 -23.73 5.11 -38.51
N PRO A 757 -22.50 4.81 -38.96
CA PRO A 757 -22.23 3.53 -39.62
C PRO A 757 -22.43 2.38 -38.63
N LYS A 758 -22.49 1.15 -39.17
CA LYS A 758 -22.58 -0.05 -38.32
C LYS A 758 -21.28 -0.26 -37.56
N ILE A 759 -21.31 0.07 -36.27
CA ILE A 759 -20.23 -0.13 -35.32
C ILE A 759 -20.72 -1.21 -34.36
N ARG A 760 -20.12 -2.40 -34.37
CA ARG A 760 -20.59 -3.54 -33.55
C ARG A 760 -19.44 -4.21 -32.80
N SER A 761 -18.54 -3.37 -32.30
CA SER A 761 -17.35 -3.76 -31.55
C SER A 761 -17.29 -2.94 -30.27
N SER A 762 -16.81 -3.55 -29.18
CA SER A 762 -16.63 -2.89 -27.89
C SER A 762 -15.71 -1.66 -28.00
N GLY A 763 -16.17 -0.51 -27.50
CA GLY A 763 -15.46 0.77 -27.55
C GLY A 763 -14.83 1.21 -26.25
N SER A 764 -13.98 2.23 -26.35
CA SER A 764 -13.36 2.94 -25.22
C SER A 764 -13.66 4.43 -25.29
N CYS A 765 -12.82 5.20 -25.97
CA CYS A 765 -12.87 6.66 -25.97
C CYS A 765 -13.54 7.22 -27.23
N VAL A 766 -13.99 8.46 -27.12
CA VAL A 766 -14.46 9.29 -28.23
C VAL A 766 -13.88 10.69 -28.09
N VAL A 767 -13.22 11.18 -29.16
CA VAL A 767 -12.76 12.57 -29.26
C VAL A 767 -13.19 13.18 -30.58
N THR A 768 -13.52 14.45 -30.52
CA THR A 768 -14.16 15.19 -31.61
C THR A 768 -13.28 16.34 -32.08
N TRP A 769 -13.16 16.50 -33.39
CA TRP A 769 -12.44 17.63 -34.00
C TRP A 769 -12.83 17.73 -35.48
N ASP A 770 -12.80 18.94 -36.04
CA ASP A 770 -12.86 19.16 -37.50
C ASP A 770 -11.48 18.84 -38.09
N TYR A 771 -11.23 17.56 -38.39
CA TYR A 771 -9.88 17.11 -38.75
C TYR A 771 -9.54 17.35 -40.21
N ASP A 772 -10.52 17.58 -41.09
CA ASP A 772 -10.29 17.89 -42.49
C ASP A 772 -10.44 19.38 -42.84
N GLY A 773 -10.95 20.18 -41.90
CA GLY A 773 -11.02 21.64 -41.96
C GLY A 773 -12.22 22.16 -42.76
N ASP A 774 -13.29 21.38 -42.90
CA ASP A 774 -14.52 21.78 -43.61
C ASP A 774 -15.57 22.46 -42.71
N GLY A 775 -15.28 22.53 -41.40
CA GLY A 775 -16.08 23.16 -40.36
C GLY A 775 -17.07 22.21 -39.68
N ASP A 776 -17.17 20.94 -40.08
CA ASP A 776 -18.01 19.92 -39.45
C ASP A 776 -17.24 19.22 -38.34
N ILE A 777 -17.93 18.87 -37.25
CA ILE A 777 -17.29 18.12 -36.16
C ILE A 777 -17.27 16.64 -36.50
N ASP A 778 -16.06 16.13 -36.75
CA ASP A 778 -15.79 14.72 -36.98
C ASP A 778 -15.43 13.97 -35.69
N ILE A 779 -15.35 12.64 -35.78
CA ILE A 779 -15.17 11.75 -34.63
C ILE A 779 -14.01 10.77 -34.84
N PHE A 780 -13.12 10.67 -33.85
CA PHE A 780 -12.31 9.47 -33.63
C PHE A 780 -12.92 8.63 -32.49
N ARG A 781 -13.13 7.34 -32.75
CA ARG A 781 -13.71 6.38 -31.81
C ARG A 781 -12.77 5.19 -31.63
N GLY A 782 -12.24 5.04 -30.41
CA GLY A 782 -11.31 3.98 -30.03
C GLY A 782 -11.98 2.62 -29.82
N GLY A 783 -11.33 1.55 -30.24
CA GLY A 783 -11.73 0.18 -29.89
C GLY A 783 -11.05 -0.27 -28.59
N ARG A 784 -11.81 -0.82 -27.64
CA ARG A 784 -11.28 -1.24 -26.33
C ARG A 784 -10.78 -2.68 -26.27
N THR A 785 -11.64 -3.62 -26.64
CA THR A 785 -11.37 -5.06 -26.54
C THR A 785 -12.24 -5.86 -27.51
N ILE A 786 -11.82 -7.09 -27.81
CA ILE A 786 -12.65 -8.07 -28.50
C ILE A 786 -13.10 -9.12 -27.47
N PRO A 787 -14.42 -9.33 -27.26
CA PRO A 787 -14.92 -10.33 -26.32
C PRO A 787 -14.25 -11.71 -26.51
N ASP A 788 -13.77 -12.29 -25.42
CA ASP A 788 -13.07 -13.58 -25.34
C ASP A 788 -11.72 -13.68 -26.09
N LYS A 789 -11.15 -12.57 -26.58
CA LYS A 789 -9.91 -12.57 -27.36
C LYS A 789 -8.88 -11.57 -26.85
N TYR A 790 -8.81 -11.28 -25.55
CA TYR A 790 -7.73 -10.45 -25.02
C TYR A 790 -6.36 -11.12 -25.30
N PRO A 791 -5.30 -10.39 -25.69
CA PRO A 791 -5.22 -8.93 -25.89
C PRO A 791 -5.32 -8.49 -27.37
N TYR A 792 -6.04 -9.20 -28.24
CA TYR A 792 -6.11 -8.86 -29.67
C TYR A 792 -6.73 -7.46 -29.92
N PRO A 793 -6.18 -6.68 -30.87
CA PRO A 793 -6.60 -5.31 -31.10
C PRO A 793 -7.98 -5.25 -31.80
N PRO A 794 -8.99 -4.58 -31.20
CA PRO A 794 -10.28 -4.34 -31.84
C PRO A 794 -10.19 -3.29 -32.96
N LYS A 795 -11.30 -3.09 -33.69
CA LYS A 795 -11.39 -2.03 -34.70
C LYS A 795 -11.58 -0.65 -34.04
N SER A 796 -10.79 0.34 -34.46
CA SER A 796 -11.05 1.77 -34.20
C SER A 796 -11.58 2.45 -35.47
N TYR A 797 -12.23 3.61 -35.30
CA TYR A 797 -12.97 4.30 -36.36
C TYR A 797 -12.61 5.79 -36.43
N LEU A 798 -12.45 6.28 -37.66
CA LEU A 798 -12.44 7.70 -37.99
C LEU A 798 -13.71 7.99 -38.80
N LEU A 799 -14.59 8.84 -38.27
CA LEU A 799 -15.91 9.10 -38.83
C LEU A 799 -16.00 10.54 -39.35
N LEU A 800 -16.28 10.69 -40.65
CA LEU A 800 -16.53 11.97 -41.31
C LEU A 800 -18.00 12.37 -41.16
N ASN A 801 -18.25 13.60 -40.75
CA ASN A 801 -19.58 14.21 -40.72
C ASN A 801 -19.94 14.83 -42.10
N ASP A 802 -21.23 14.93 -42.42
CA ASP A 802 -21.74 15.58 -43.64
C ASP A 802 -22.35 16.98 -43.39
N GLY A 803 -22.21 17.46 -42.15
CA GLY A 803 -22.74 18.72 -41.65
C GLY A 803 -24.23 18.74 -41.38
N LYS A 804 -24.85 17.55 -41.29
CA LYS A 804 -26.23 17.36 -40.87
C LYS A 804 -26.34 16.25 -39.82
N GLY A 805 -25.25 16.00 -39.11
CA GLY A 805 -25.15 14.93 -38.12
C GLY A 805 -25.22 13.51 -38.71
N ASN A 806 -24.83 13.31 -39.99
CA ASN A 806 -24.69 11.96 -40.56
C ASN A 806 -23.21 11.63 -40.77
N TYR A 807 -22.79 10.49 -40.26
CA TYR A 807 -21.41 10.04 -40.19
C TYR A 807 -21.13 8.87 -41.14
N SER A 808 -19.93 8.85 -41.70
CA SER A 808 -19.41 7.76 -42.52
C SER A 808 -18.03 7.29 -42.07
N ASP A 809 -17.79 5.97 -42.09
CA ASP A 809 -16.50 5.39 -41.72
C ASP A 809 -15.45 5.67 -42.81
N ALA A 810 -14.51 6.55 -42.50
CA ALA A 810 -13.43 6.98 -43.38
C ALA A 810 -12.08 6.29 -43.07
N THR A 811 -12.04 5.40 -42.08
CA THR A 811 -10.81 4.83 -41.50
C THR A 811 -9.89 4.23 -42.56
N ASP A 812 -10.41 3.35 -43.41
CA ASP A 812 -9.59 2.66 -44.41
C ASP A 812 -9.04 3.61 -45.49
N ALA A 813 -9.73 4.73 -45.75
CA ALA A 813 -9.35 5.69 -46.78
C ALA A 813 -8.36 6.76 -46.26
N LEU A 814 -8.58 7.23 -45.03
CA LEU A 814 -7.87 8.38 -44.47
C LEU A 814 -6.80 7.99 -43.45
N ALA A 815 -6.94 6.84 -42.77
CA ALA A 815 -6.07 6.44 -41.68
C ALA A 815 -6.01 4.90 -41.49
N PRO A 816 -5.60 4.11 -42.51
CA PRO A 816 -5.67 2.65 -42.44
C PRO A 816 -4.89 2.03 -41.27
N GLU A 817 -3.84 2.71 -40.80
CA GLU A 817 -3.04 2.30 -39.65
C GLU A 817 -3.77 2.45 -38.30
N LEU A 818 -4.83 3.29 -38.21
CA LEU A 818 -5.67 3.40 -37.02
C LEU A 818 -6.59 2.19 -36.84
N ARG A 819 -6.92 1.47 -37.92
CA ARG A 819 -7.96 0.44 -37.92
C ARG A 819 -7.80 -0.58 -36.80
N GLN A 820 -6.58 -1.05 -36.54
CA GLN A 820 -6.26 -2.01 -35.46
C GLN A 820 -5.01 -1.56 -34.71
N ILE A 821 -5.00 -0.31 -34.28
CA ILE A 821 -3.83 0.32 -33.65
C ILE A 821 -3.44 -0.30 -32.29
N GLY A 822 -4.41 -0.92 -31.60
CA GLY A 822 -4.22 -1.54 -30.28
C GLY A 822 -5.51 -1.53 -29.47
N MET A 823 -5.40 -1.79 -28.16
CA MET A 823 -6.50 -1.67 -27.20
C MET A 823 -6.53 -0.25 -26.64
N VAL A 824 -7.20 0.65 -27.36
CA VAL A 824 -7.24 2.08 -27.07
C VAL A 824 -8.00 2.32 -25.75
N THR A 825 -7.51 3.23 -24.92
CA THR A 825 -8.18 3.67 -23.69
C THR A 825 -8.54 5.15 -23.74
N ASP A 826 -7.69 5.98 -24.36
CA ASP A 826 -7.94 7.42 -24.52
C ASP A 826 -7.21 8.02 -25.72
N ALA A 827 -7.60 9.24 -26.12
CA ALA A 827 -6.97 9.99 -27.20
C ALA A 827 -7.11 11.50 -27.00
N ALA A 828 -6.27 12.28 -27.68
CA ALA A 828 -6.37 13.74 -27.69
C ALA A 828 -5.95 14.31 -29.05
N TRP A 829 -6.61 15.41 -29.45
CA TRP A 829 -6.20 16.25 -30.57
C TRP A 829 -5.35 17.42 -30.05
N LEU A 830 -4.17 17.61 -30.63
CA LEU A 830 -3.24 18.70 -30.31
C LEU A 830 -2.40 19.09 -31.53
N ASP A 831 -2.34 20.39 -31.84
CA ASP A 831 -1.46 20.92 -32.88
C ASP A 831 -0.03 21.04 -32.35
N LEU A 832 0.80 20.04 -32.66
CA LEU A 832 2.19 19.95 -32.24
C LEU A 832 3.13 20.72 -33.16
N ASN A 833 2.72 20.95 -34.41
CA ASN A 833 3.60 21.47 -35.45
C ASN A 833 3.27 22.94 -35.85
N GLY A 834 2.13 23.47 -35.41
CA GLY A 834 1.67 24.84 -35.62
C GLY A 834 1.01 25.09 -36.99
N ASP A 835 0.55 24.06 -37.71
CA ASP A 835 -0.09 24.18 -39.02
C ASP A 835 -1.62 24.32 -38.98
N ASN A 836 -2.21 24.31 -37.78
CA ASN A 836 -3.66 24.31 -37.51
C ASN A 836 -4.40 23.03 -37.94
N PHE A 837 -3.70 21.94 -38.23
CA PHE A 837 -4.26 20.60 -38.39
C PHE A 837 -3.76 19.72 -37.24
N PRO A 838 -4.47 19.70 -36.10
CA PRO A 838 -4.01 18.97 -34.92
C PRO A 838 -3.70 17.51 -35.21
N GLU A 839 -2.61 17.03 -34.63
CA GLU A 839 -2.29 15.62 -34.58
C GLU A 839 -3.20 14.87 -33.61
N LEU A 840 -3.47 13.61 -33.93
CA LEU A 840 -4.18 12.69 -33.06
C LEU A 840 -3.17 11.88 -32.25
N ILE A 841 -3.18 12.07 -30.92
CA ILE A 841 -2.41 11.28 -29.97
C ILE A 841 -3.31 10.19 -29.42
N VAL A 842 -2.87 8.93 -29.48
CA VAL A 842 -3.63 7.75 -29.04
C VAL A 842 -2.83 6.97 -28.01
N VAL A 843 -3.48 6.61 -26.90
CA VAL A 843 -2.91 5.78 -25.84
C VAL A 843 -3.79 4.56 -25.57
N GLY A 844 -3.19 3.51 -25.02
CA GLY A 844 -3.92 2.29 -24.74
C GLY A 844 -3.11 1.23 -24.00
N GLU A 845 -3.77 0.12 -23.73
CA GLU A 845 -3.20 -1.02 -23.02
C GLU A 845 -2.31 -1.84 -23.96
N TRP A 846 -1.07 -2.10 -23.52
CA TRP A 846 0.02 -2.68 -24.31
C TRP A 846 0.46 -1.82 -25.51
N MET A 847 0.12 -0.54 -25.50
CA MET A 847 0.45 0.38 -26.58
C MET A 847 1.55 1.35 -26.15
N PRO A 848 2.43 1.78 -27.07
CA PRO A 848 3.18 3.00 -26.88
C PRO A 848 2.24 4.21 -26.99
N ILE A 849 2.71 5.39 -26.60
CA ILE A 849 2.05 6.64 -26.96
C ILE A 849 2.27 6.85 -28.47
N VAL A 850 1.19 6.91 -29.24
CA VAL A 850 1.24 7.01 -30.72
C VAL A 850 0.75 8.37 -31.17
N VAL A 851 1.50 9.02 -32.06
CA VAL A 851 1.09 10.27 -32.73
C VAL A 851 0.75 9.98 -34.18
N PHE A 852 -0.40 10.49 -34.64
CA PHE A 852 -0.80 10.50 -36.04
C PHE A 852 -0.76 11.93 -36.58
N GLU A 853 0.06 12.14 -37.60
CA GLU A 853 0.17 13.42 -38.31
C GLU A 853 -1.03 13.64 -39.21
N ASN A 854 -1.65 14.81 -39.09
CA ASN A 854 -2.83 15.18 -39.87
C ASN A 854 -2.43 16.07 -41.06
N ASP A 855 -2.37 15.49 -42.25
CA ASP A 855 -2.22 16.24 -43.51
C ASP A 855 -3.62 16.48 -44.10
N LYS A 856 -4.31 17.51 -43.58
CA LYS A 856 -5.60 18.01 -44.10
C LYS A 856 -6.66 16.92 -44.24
N GLY A 857 -6.90 16.21 -43.15
CA GLY A 857 -7.86 15.11 -43.03
C GLY A 857 -7.27 13.73 -43.29
N LYS A 858 -6.04 13.63 -43.81
CA LYS A 858 -5.36 12.34 -43.96
C LYS A 858 -4.38 12.11 -42.81
N LEU A 859 -4.63 11.08 -42.01
CA LEU A 859 -3.80 10.76 -40.86
C LEU A 859 -2.78 9.66 -41.20
N ALA A 860 -1.51 9.92 -40.86
CA ALA A 860 -0.43 8.95 -41.01
C ALA A 860 0.28 8.72 -39.68
N LYS A 861 0.58 7.46 -39.33
CA LYS A 861 1.30 7.17 -38.10
C LYS A 861 2.70 7.74 -38.18
N ALA A 862 3.08 8.56 -37.20
CA ALA A 862 4.41 9.12 -37.14
C ALA A 862 5.43 8.13 -36.55
N GLU A 863 6.69 8.28 -36.95
CA GLU A 863 7.82 7.62 -36.30
C GLU A 863 7.94 8.12 -34.85
N SER A 864 7.95 7.22 -33.87
CA SER A 864 7.99 7.57 -32.44
C SER A 864 9.18 8.46 -32.06
N SER A 865 10.28 8.34 -32.81
CA SER A 865 11.48 9.16 -32.59
C SER A 865 11.37 10.63 -32.99
N LYS A 866 10.39 10.98 -33.83
CA LYS A 866 10.09 12.36 -34.20
C LYS A 866 9.58 13.13 -32.97
N TYR A 867 8.68 12.53 -32.20
CA TYR A 867 8.01 13.15 -31.05
C TYR A 867 8.60 12.79 -29.68
N GLY A 868 9.67 11.98 -29.62
CA GLY A 868 10.30 11.62 -28.34
C GLY A 868 9.56 10.55 -27.53
N VAL A 869 8.69 9.76 -28.17
CA VAL A 869 7.81 8.79 -27.50
C VAL A 869 8.25 7.33 -27.69
N GLN A 870 9.54 7.08 -27.90
CA GLN A 870 10.08 5.72 -28.06
C GLN A 870 10.05 4.93 -26.74
N GLN A 871 9.78 3.62 -26.84
CA GLN A 871 9.76 2.69 -25.70
C GLN A 871 8.79 3.09 -24.57
N THR A 872 7.66 3.67 -24.96
CA THR A 872 6.58 4.09 -24.06
C THR A 872 5.49 3.03 -23.94
N GLU A 873 5.71 1.80 -24.41
CA GLU A 873 4.71 0.74 -24.31
C GLU A 873 4.32 0.51 -22.84
N GLY A 874 3.04 0.66 -22.53
CA GLY A 874 2.54 0.62 -21.17
C GLY A 874 1.07 0.19 -21.10
N TRP A 875 0.46 0.34 -19.93
CA TRP A 875 -0.97 0.13 -19.71
C TRP A 875 -1.62 1.50 -19.48
N TRP A 876 -1.58 2.32 -20.52
CA TRP A 876 -2.12 3.67 -20.48
C TRP A 876 -3.63 3.65 -20.35
N ASN A 877 -4.17 4.53 -19.51
CA ASN A 877 -5.60 4.60 -19.19
C ASN A 877 -6.21 5.95 -19.58
N ARG A 878 -5.45 7.05 -19.45
CA ARG A 878 -5.96 8.41 -19.67
C ARG A 878 -4.88 9.32 -20.22
N ILE A 879 -5.28 10.30 -21.05
CA ILE A 879 -4.42 11.40 -21.47
C ILE A 879 -5.16 12.74 -21.33
N ALA A 880 -4.50 13.74 -20.74
CA ALA A 880 -5.01 15.11 -20.65
C ALA A 880 -3.98 16.09 -21.19
N LYS A 881 -4.45 17.29 -21.55
CA LYS A 881 -3.62 18.36 -22.11
C LYS A 881 -3.71 19.63 -21.28
N GLY A 882 -2.60 20.34 -21.15
CA GLY A 882 -2.53 21.65 -20.54
C GLY A 882 -1.10 22.15 -20.44
N ASP A 883 -0.91 23.47 -20.48
CA ASP A 883 0.38 24.13 -20.25
C ASP A 883 0.67 24.10 -18.74
N VAL A 884 1.44 23.09 -18.29
CA VAL A 884 1.67 22.83 -16.85
C VAL A 884 3.00 23.37 -16.35
N ASP A 885 3.91 23.75 -17.26
CA ASP A 885 5.15 24.45 -16.92
C ASP A 885 5.14 25.94 -17.25
N GLY A 886 4.06 26.43 -17.89
CA GLY A 886 3.80 27.85 -18.13
C GLY A 886 4.65 28.44 -19.26
N ASP A 887 5.23 27.62 -20.13
CA ASP A 887 6.10 28.07 -21.22
C ASP A 887 5.33 28.50 -22.48
N GLY A 888 4.02 28.20 -22.52
CA GLY A 888 3.08 28.57 -23.55
C GLY A 888 2.85 27.54 -24.65
N ASP A 889 3.60 26.43 -24.66
CA ASP A 889 3.19 25.24 -25.41
C ASP A 889 2.37 24.27 -24.52
N ILE A 890 1.61 23.39 -25.16
CA ILE A 890 0.67 22.51 -24.45
C ILE A 890 1.36 21.18 -24.19
N ASP A 891 1.46 20.81 -22.92
CA ASP A 891 1.96 19.52 -22.46
C ASP A 891 0.87 18.45 -22.45
N LEU A 892 1.31 17.19 -22.26
CA LEU A 892 0.42 16.07 -22.03
C LEU A 892 0.70 15.41 -20.68
N ILE A 893 -0.37 14.98 -20.00
CA ILE A 893 -0.30 14.18 -18.78
C ILE A 893 -0.88 12.82 -19.14
N ALA A 894 -0.13 11.75 -18.94
CA ALA A 894 -0.54 10.39 -19.28
C ALA A 894 -0.61 9.50 -18.03
N GLY A 895 -1.81 8.99 -17.75
CA GLY A 895 -2.08 8.07 -16.66
C GLY A 895 -1.85 6.62 -17.08
N ASN A 896 -1.07 5.87 -16.29
CA ASN A 896 -0.67 4.48 -16.56
C ASN A 896 -1.12 3.56 -15.40
N LEU A 897 -0.58 2.35 -15.32
CA LEU A 897 -0.85 1.38 -14.24
C LEU A 897 -0.34 1.83 -12.86
N GLY A 898 0.72 2.63 -12.81
CA GLY A 898 1.47 2.94 -11.60
C GLY A 898 2.51 1.87 -11.27
N THR A 899 3.32 2.13 -10.25
CA THR A 899 4.40 1.20 -9.83
C THR A 899 4.08 0.44 -8.54
N ASN A 900 2.94 0.75 -7.89
CA ASN A 900 2.43 -0.01 -6.77
C ASN A 900 1.55 -1.20 -7.23
N TYR A 901 2.15 -2.11 -8.00
CA TYR A 901 1.42 -3.24 -8.55
C TYR A 901 2.31 -4.46 -8.71
N LYS A 902 1.71 -5.66 -8.75
CA LYS A 902 2.46 -6.93 -8.80
C LYS A 902 3.33 -7.02 -10.06
N PHE A 903 2.91 -6.35 -11.13
CA PHE A 903 3.60 -6.32 -12.41
C PHE A 903 4.53 -5.12 -12.48
N HIS A 904 5.76 -5.38 -12.92
CA HIS A 904 6.80 -4.37 -13.08
C HIS A 904 7.32 -4.43 -14.50
N ALA A 905 7.61 -3.28 -15.08
CA ALA A 905 8.16 -3.13 -16.42
C ALA A 905 9.34 -2.18 -16.39
N SER A 906 10.39 -2.50 -17.14
CA SER A 906 11.48 -1.58 -17.45
C SER A 906 11.93 -1.74 -18.90
N LYS A 907 12.75 -0.82 -19.39
CA LYS A 907 13.34 -0.91 -20.74
C LYS A 907 14.21 -2.16 -20.91
N GLU A 908 14.91 -2.58 -19.86
CA GLU A 908 15.80 -3.73 -19.84
C GLU A 908 15.05 -5.05 -19.65
N LYS A 909 13.99 -5.03 -18.84
CA LYS A 909 13.17 -6.20 -18.49
C LYS A 909 11.69 -5.85 -18.69
N PRO A 910 11.21 -5.80 -19.93
CA PRO A 910 9.80 -5.52 -20.19
C PRO A 910 8.89 -6.60 -19.60
N PHE A 911 7.70 -6.18 -19.19
CA PHE A 911 6.61 -7.09 -18.89
C PHE A 911 5.98 -7.58 -20.19
N MET A 912 5.59 -8.85 -20.26
CA MET A 912 5.17 -9.45 -21.54
C MET A 912 3.85 -10.19 -21.43
N VAL A 913 3.09 -10.18 -22.53
CA VAL A 913 1.93 -11.05 -22.74
C VAL A 913 2.10 -11.81 -24.04
N TYR A 914 1.79 -13.10 -23.98
CA TYR A 914 1.67 -14.00 -25.12
C TYR A 914 0.22 -14.48 -25.21
N CYS A 915 -0.28 -14.68 -26.44
CA CYS A 915 -1.62 -15.18 -26.65
C CYS A 915 -1.73 -15.96 -27.97
N ASP A 916 -2.20 -17.20 -27.89
CA ASP A 916 -2.55 -18.07 -29.03
C ASP A 916 -3.51 -19.17 -28.53
N ASP A 917 -3.99 -20.04 -29.41
CA ASP A 917 -4.71 -21.27 -29.05
C ASP A 917 -3.70 -22.43 -28.88
N TYR A 918 -3.00 -22.46 -27.73
CA TYR A 918 -1.86 -23.36 -27.51
C TYR A 918 -2.29 -24.83 -27.39
N ASP A 919 -3.51 -25.09 -26.89
CA ASP A 919 -4.06 -26.44 -26.77
C ASP A 919 -4.99 -26.84 -27.93
N LYS A 920 -5.28 -25.91 -28.86
CA LYS A 920 -6.12 -26.11 -30.06
C LYS A 920 -7.58 -26.41 -29.74
N ASN A 921 -8.10 -25.84 -28.66
CA ASN A 921 -9.48 -26.01 -28.22
C ASN A 921 -10.44 -24.94 -28.81
N GLY A 922 -9.90 -23.94 -29.52
CA GLY A 922 -10.65 -22.83 -30.12
C GLY A 922 -10.85 -21.61 -29.21
N THR A 923 -10.17 -21.56 -28.06
CA THR A 923 -10.11 -20.40 -27.16
C THR A 923 -8.69 -19.84 -27.11
N TYR A 924 -8.56 -18.58 -26.71
CA TYR A 924 -7.27 -17.87 -26.69
C TYR A 924 -6.63 -17.91 -25.30
N ASP A 925 -5.46 -18.53 -25.23
CA ASP A 925 -4.69 -18.75 -24.01
C ASP A 925 -3.77 -17.56 -23.71
N VAL A 926 -4.14 -16.74 -22.71
CA VAL A 926 -3.30 -15.62 -22.24
C VAL A 926 -2.14 -16.14 -21.38
N VAL A 927 -0.94 -15.65 -21.61
CA VAL A 927 0.23 -15.99 -20.78
C VAL A 927 1.02 -14.73 -20.43
N LEU A 928 0.92 -14.32 -19.17
CA LEU A 928 1.70 -13.21 -18.62
C LEU A 928 3.10 -13.69 -18.20
N ALA A 929 4.12 -12.95 -18.59
CA ALA A 929 5.52 -13.33 -18.40
C ALA A 929 6.38 -12.19 -17.88
N LYS A 930 7.38 -12.55 -17.07
CA LYS A 930 8.37 -11.64 -16.51
C LYS A 930 9.76 -12.28 -16.51
N TYR A 931 10.78 -11.46 -16.35
CA TYR A 931 12.16 -11.94 -16.21
C TYR A 931 12.45 -12.38 -14.77
N ASN A 932 13.04 -13.57 -14.62
CA ASN A 932 13.73 -14.01 -13.42
C ASN A 932 15.20 -14.24 -13.74
N GLY A 933 16.09 -13.38 -13.22
CA GLY A 933 17.47 -13.32 -13.70
C GLY A 933 17.52 -13.01 -15.20
N LYS A 934 17.97 -13.97 -16.00
CA LYS A 934 18.04 -13.92 -17.47
C LYS A 934 16.89 -14.66 -18.17
N ASP A 935 16.17 -15.51 -17.43
CA ASP A 935 15.18 -16.42 -17.99
C ASP A 935 13.81 -15.76 -17.96
N LEU A 936 13.03 -15.97 -19.02
CA LEU A 936 11.64 -15.53 -19.09
C LEU A 936 10.76 -16.62 -18.47
N VAL A 937 9.91 -16.25 -17.53
CA VAL A 937 9.13 -17.20 -16.72
C VAL A 937 7.67 -16.73 -16.56
N PRO A 938 6.71 -17.65 -16.33
CA PRO A 938 5.32 -17.26 -16.14
C PRO A 938 5.09 -16.51 -14.83
N VAL A 939 4.23 -15.50 -14.87
CA VAL A 939 3.79 -14.77 -13.67
C VAL A 939 2.91 -15.66 -12.80
N ARG A 940 2.07 -16.49 -13.41
CA ARG A 940 1.09 -17.35 -12.75
C ARG A 940 1.65 -18.75 -12.43
N GLY A 941 1.00 -19.46 -11.52
CA GLY A 941 1.46 -20.75 -10.98
C GLY A 941 1.09 -21.95 -11.85
N LYS A 942 1.66 -23.13 -11.52
CA LYS A 942 1.42 -24.39 -12.25
C LYS A 942 -0.06 -24.72 -12.42
N GLN A 943 -0.85 -24.55 -11.34
CA GLN A 943 -2.25 -24.96 -11.31
C GLN A 943 -3.08 -24.20 -12.35
N CYS A 944 -3.18 -22.87 -12.25
CA CYS A 944 -3.94 -22.05 -13.20
C CYS A 944 -3.37 -22.12 -14.63
N SER A 945 -2.05 -22.25 -14.79
CA SER A 945 -1.45 -22.51 -16.10
C SER A 945 -1.96 -23.82 -16.71
N SER A 946 -2.09 -24.87 -15.90
CA SER A 946 -2.64 -26.16 -16.36
C SER A 946 -4.16 -26.21 -16.48
N GLU A 947 -4.90 -25.34 -15.77
CA GLU A 947 -6.34 -25.18 -15.95
C GLU A 947 -6.65 -24.56 -17.32
N GLN A 948 -5.83 -23.59 -17.75
CA GLN A 948 -5.94 -23.02 -19.09
C GLN A 948 -5.39 -23.96 -20.17
N VAL A 949 -4.20 -24.54 -19.98
CA VAL A 949 -3.55 -25.44 -20.94
C VAL A 949 -3.28 -26.81 -20.29
N PRO A 950 -4.22 -27.79 -20.41
CA PRO A 950 -4.16 -29.06 -19.68
C PRO A 950 -2.91 -29.92 -19.90
N SER A 951 -2.23 -29.76 -21.04
CA SER A 951 -1.00 -30.50 -21.35
C SER A 951 0.18 -30.15 -20.41
N ILE A 952 0.16 -28.97 -19.77
CA ILE A 952 1.18 -28.55 -18.80
C ILE A 952 1.25 -29.49 -17.61
N ALA A 953 0.10 -29.95 -17.09
CA ALA A 953 0.06 -30.89 -15.97
C ALA A 953 0.69 -32.26 -16.30
N GLN A 954 0.65 -32.67 -17.57
CA GLN A 954 1.27 -33.91 -18.03
C GLN A 954 2.78 -33.75 -18.20
N LYS A 955 3.22 -32.58 -18.65
CA LYS A 955 4.64 -32.26 -18.88
C LYS A 955 5.41 -32.01 -17.59
N PHE A 956 4.76 -31.36 -16.62
CA PHE A 956 5.32 -31.03 -15.31
C PHE A 956 4.47 -31.69 -14.23
N PRO A 957 4.84 -32.88 -13.73
CA PRO A 957 4.03 -33.58 -12.73
C PRO A 957 4.03 -32.87 -11.36
N ASN A 958 5.12 -32.19 -11.01
CA ASN A 958 5.31 -31.52 -9.71
C ASN A 958 5.59 -30.02 -9.87
N TYR A 959 5.40 -29.25 -8.79
CA TYR A 959 5.54 -27.78 -8.77
C TYR A 959 6.99 -27.36 -8.98
N SER A 960 7.95 -28.07 -8.38
CA SER A 960 9.39 -27.84 -8.58
C SER A 960 9.79 -27.85 -10.05
N SER A 961 9.39 -28.89 -10.79
CA SER A 961 9.73 -29.03 -12.22
C SER A 961 9.14 -27.92 -13.10
N PHE A 962 7.98 -27.38 -12.72
CA PHE A 962 7.38 -26.22 -13.39
C PHE A 962 8.12 -24.93 -13.03
N ALA A 963 8.50 -24.76 -11.76
CA ALA A 963 9.20 -23.59 -11.27
C ALA A 963 10.62 -23.46 -11.85
N ASP A 964 11.28 -24.58 -12.14
CA ASP A 964 12.63 -24.62 -12.71
C ASP A 964 12.63 -24.45 -14.25
N ALA A 965 11.46 -24.43 -14.90
CA ALA A 965 11.31 -24.36 -16.35
C ALA A 965 11.18 -22.91 -16.86
N SER A 966 11.81 -22.61 -18.00
CA SER A 966 11.56 -21.36 -18.70
C SER A 966 10.18 -21.34 -19.35
N LEU A 967 9.70 -20.16 -19.74
CA LEU A 967 8.44 -20.01 -20.48
C LEU A 967 8.44 -20.85 -21.77
N GLN A 968 9.58 -20.88 -22.46
CA GLN A 968 9.80 -21.68 -23.66
C GLN A 968 9.75 -23.19 -23.36
N ASP A 969 10.30 -23.62 -22.24
CA ASP A 969 10.21 -25.02 -21.79
C ASP A 969 8.78 -25.40 -21.43
N ILE A 970 7.94 -24.45 -20.98
CA ILE A 970 6.55 -24.74 -20.62
C ILE A 970 5.69 -24.88 -21.88
N TYR A 971 5.67 -23.87 -22.74
CA TYR A 971 4.75 -23.76 -23.88
C TYR A 971 5.32 -24.26 -25.22
N GLY A 972 6.63 -24.45 -25.34
CA GLY A 972 7.29 -25.02 -26.51
C GLY A 972 7.44 -24.07 -27.71
N GLU A 973 7.90 -24.59 -28.86
CA GLU A 973 8.26 -23.81 -30.07
C GLU A 973 7.10 -23.02 -30.72
N GLY A 974 5.86 -23.20 -30.23
CA GLY A 974 4.69 -22.44 -30.67
C GLY A 974 4.52 -21.09 -29.99
N LEU A 975 5.21 -20.84 -28.87
CA LEU A 975 5.02 -19.66 -28.02
C LEU A 975 5.10 -18.34 -28.80
N ASP A 976 6.16 -18.17 -29.62
CA ASP A 976 6.41 -16.97 -30.42
C ASP A 976 5.58 -16.87 -31.72
N LYS A 977 4.75 -17.88 -32.03
CA LYS A 977 3.86 -17.84 -33.22
C LYS A 977 2.56 -17.07 -32.95
N GLY A 978 2.21 -16.93 -31.68
CA GLY A 978 1.07 -16.16 -31.21
C GLY A 978 1.29 -14.66 -31.23
N LEU A 979 0.28 -13.92 -30.74
CA LEU A 979 0.39 -12.51 -30.44
C LEU A 979 1.37 -12.30 -29.27
N VAL A 980 2.26 -11.32 -29.39
CA VAL A 980 3.21 -10.95 -28.34
C VAL A 980 3.24 -9.44 -28.17
N TYR A 981 3.02 -8.98 -26.94
CA TYR A 981 3.24 -7.58 -26.57
C TYR A 981 4.23 -7.44 -25.42
N LYS A 982 4.84 -6.24 -25.36
CA LYS A 982 5.83 -5.85 -24.37
C LYS A 982 5.44 -4.50 -23.79
N ALA A 983 5.41 -4.37 -22.48
CA ALA A 983 5.35 -3.09 -21.78
C ALA A 983 6.73 -2.78 -21.20
N HIS A 984 7.22 -1.57 -21.45
CA HIS A 984 8.50 -1.06 -20.97
C HIS A 984 8.33 -0.03 -19.84
N LEU A 985 7.12 0.53 -19.67
CA LEU A 985 6.84 1.62 -18.75
C LEU A 985 5.46 1.45 -18.10
N PHE A 986 5.41 1.48 -16.77
CA PHE A 986 4.15 1.54 -16.00
C PHE A 986 3.99 2.83 -15.19
N GLU A 987 5.00 3.69 -15.17
CA GLU A 987 4.87 4.99 -14.52
C GLU A 987 3.87 5.89 -15.27
N SER A 988 3.04 6.60 -14.52
CA SER A 988 2.29 7.75 -15.02
C SER A 988 3.26 8.93 -15.20
N VAL A 989 3.14 9.67 -16.30
CA VAL A 989 4.15 10.64 -16.74
C VAL A 989 3.54 11.98 -17.15
N VAL A 990 4.36 13.02 -17.10
CA VAL A 990 4.17 14.25 -17.87
C VAL A 990 5.07 14.18 -19.11
N LEU A 991 4.52 14.59 -20.25
CA LEU A 991 5.21 14.77 -21.51
C LEU A 991 5.29 16.27 -21.75
N LYS A 992 6.41 16.88 -21.34
CA LYS A 992 6.66 18.30 -21.57
C LYS A 992 6.88 18.53 -23.05
N ASN A 993 6.12 19.43 -23.64
CA ASN A 993 6.28 19.76 -25.03
C ASN A 993 7.49 20.70 -25.18
N GLU A 994 8.41 20.37 -26.07
CA GLU A 994 9.56 21.21 -26.38
C GLU A 994 9.49 21.57 -27.87
N LYS A 995 8.47 22.36 -28.25
CA LYS A 995 8.22 22.77 -29.64
C LYS A 995 7.96 21.59 -30.60
N GLY A 996 7.02 20.74 -30.23
CA GLY A 996 6.56 19.60 -31.02
C GLY A 996 7.34 18.30 -30.77
N ARG A 997 8.21 18.26 -29.76
CA ARG A 997 8.90 17.04 -29.32
C ARG A 997 8.78 16.91 -27.82
N PHE A 998 8.38 15.75 -27.32
CA PHE A 998 8.16 15.55 -25.90
C PHE A 998 9.41 15.13 -25.13
N ALA A 999 9.60 15.73 -23.95
CA ALA A 999 10.46 15.23 -22.88
C ALA A 999 9.59 14.53 -21.82
N ILE A 1000 9.86 13.24 -21.58
CA ILE A 1000 9.03 12.41 -20.70
C ILE A 1000 9.65 12.39 -19.30
N GLU A 1001 8.87 12.79 -18.29
CA GLU A 1001 9.26 12.75 -16.89
C GLU A 1001 8.18 12.02 -16.06
N PRO A 1002 8.57 11.13 -15.12
CA PRO A 1002 7.62 10.52 -14.19
C PRO A 1002 6.91 11.57 -13.33
N LEU A 1003 5.62 11.38 -13.10
CA LEU A 1003 4.89 12.12 -12.07
C LEU A 1003 5.36 11.71 -10.66
N PRO A 1004 5.16 12.55 -9.62
CA PRO A 1004 5.53 12.22 -8.23
C PRO A 1004 5.01 10.86 -7.75
N GLN A 1005 5.64 10.28 -6.72
CA GLN A 1005 5.35 8.91 -6.26
C GLN A 1005 3.88 8.70 -5.87
N THR A 1006 3.21 9.71 -5.31
CA THR A 1006 1.79 9.63 -4.96
C THR A 1006 0.89 9.39 -6.18
N CYS A 1007 1.32 9.77 -7.39
CA CYS A 1007 0.63 9.45 -8.65
C CYS A 1007 0.88 8.01 -9.12
N GLN A 1008 1.80 7.28 -8.49
CA GLN A 1008 2.19 5.92 -8.83
C GLN A 1008 1.58 4.87 -7.89
N PHE A 1009 0.80 5.33 -6.88
CA PHE A 1009 0.14 4.47 -5.88
C PHE A 1009 -0.90 3.55 -6.51
N SER A 1010 -1.48 3.92 -7.65
CA SER A 1010 -2.47 3.12 -8.36
C SER A 1010 -2.54 3.51 -9.83
N THR A 1011 -3.55 2.99 -10.53
CA THR A 1011 -3.87 3.41 -11.89
C THR A 1011 -4.41 4.84 -11.88
N VAL A 1012 -4.06 5.62 -12.91
CA VAL A 1012 -4.64 6.96 -13.11
C VAL A 1012 -5.70 6.86 -14.20
N GLN A 1013 -6.97 7.05 -13.82
CA GLN A 1013 -8.14 6.89 -14.71
C GLN A 1013 -8.79 8.23 -15.05
N GLY A 1014 -8.68 9.24 -14.17
CA GLY A 1014 -9.17 10.60 -14.38
C GLY A 1014 -8.07 11.63 -14.17
N ILE A 1015 -8.05 12.64 -15.05
CA ILE A 1015 -7.08 13.74 -15.02
C ILE A 1015 -7.83 15.04 -15.34
N VAL A 1016 -7.70 16.04 -14.48
CA VAL A 1016 -8.18 17.42 -14.70
C VAL A 1016 -6.99 18.36 -14.63
N VAL A 1017 -6.85 19.25 -15.62
CA VAL A 1017 -5.81 20.28 -15.69
C VAL A 1017 -6.45 21.66 -15.73
N GLU A 1018 -6.59 22.29 -14.57
CA GLU A 1018 -7.34 23.54 -14.39
C GLU A 1018 -6.68 24.41 -13.32
N ASP A 1019 -6.87 25.73 -13.42
CA ASP A 1019 -6.48 26.66 -12.35
C ASP A 1019 -7.53 26.57 -11.22
N ILE A 1020 -7.26 25.76 -10.19
CA ILE A 1020 -8.20 25.48 -9.11
C ILE A 1020 -8.13 26.53 -7.99
N ASN A 1021 -7.01 27.24 -7.89
CA ASN A 1021 -6.77 28.22 -6.83
C ASN A 1021 -6.96 29.69 -7.29
N GLY A 1022 -7.09 29.93 -8.60
CA GLY A 1022 -7.32 31.23 -9.22
C GLY A 1022 -6.07 32.11 -9.41
N ASP A 1023 -4.87 31.53 -9.37
CA ASP A 1023 -3.61 32.27 -9.49
C ASP A 1023 -3.11 32.45 -10.94
N GLY A 1024 -3.80 31.85 -11.90
CA GLY A 1024 -3.49 31.87 -13.33
C GLY A 1024 -2.53 30.78 -13.79
N ILE A 1025 -2.10 29.86 -12.91
CA ILE A 1025 -1.26 28.70 -13.22
C ILE A 1025 -2.14 27.45 -13.27
N LYS A 1026 -1.80 26.49 -14.13
CA LYS A 1026 -2.54 25.23 -14.22
C LYS A 1026 -2.15 24.29 -13.08
N ASP A 1027 -3.17 23.81 -12.39
CA ASP A 1027 -3.07 22.79 -11.35
C ASP A 1027 -3.54 21.43 -11.93
N ILE A 1028 -3.15 20.34 -11.27
CA ILE A 1028 -3.51 18.99 -11.72
C ILE A 1028 -4.23 18.24 -10.61
N VAL A 1029 -5.37 17.66 -10.97
CA VAL A 1029 -6.11 16.70 -10.14
C VAL A 1029 -6.10 15.33 -10.82
N LEU A 1030 -5.66 14.31 -10.09
CA LEU A 1030 -5.61 12.93 -10.57
C LEU A 1030 -6.36 12.00 -9.61
N ALA A 1031 -7.04 11.01 -10.14
CA ALA A 1031 -7.55 9.87 -9.37
C ALA A 1031 -7.75 8.66 -10.28
N GLY A 1032 -7.94 7.51 -9.67
CA GLY A 1032 -8.15 6.26 -10.39
C GLY A 1032 -7.81 5.09 -9.49
N ASN A 1033 -8.41 3.94 -9.77
CA ASN A 1033 -8.05 2.66 -9.18
C ASN A 1033 -8.44 1.53 -10.15
N LEU A 1034 -8.02 0.30 -9.85
CA LEU A 1034 -8.39 -0.91 -10.57
C LEU A 1034 -8.74 -2.01 -9.55
N PHE A 1035 -9.99 -2.01 -9.08
CA PHE A 1035 -10.45 -2.96 -8.06
C PHE A 1035 -10.72 -4.37 -8.60
N ASN A 1036 -10.89 -4.49 -9.91
CA ASN A 1036 -11.26 -5.70 -10.66
C ASN A 1036 -10.05 -6.52 -11.14
N ALA A 1037 -8.99 -6.57 -10.33
CA ALA A 1037 -7.86 -7.46 -10.54
C ALA A 1037 -8.22 -8.93 -10.27
N GLU A 1038 -7.44 -9.86 -10.83
CA GLU A 1038 -7.55 -11.28 -10.47
C GLU A 1038 -7.10 -11.52 -9.01
N ILE A 1039 -7.70 -12.48 -8.30
CA ILE A 1039 -7.59 -12.59 -6.83
C ILE A 1039 -6.18 -12.86 -6.26
N GLU A 1040 -5.24 -13.43 -7.02
CA GLU A 1040 -3.84 -13.59 -6.60
C GLU A 1040 -3.02 -12.31 -6.84
N THR A 1041 -3.59 -11.31 -7.48
CA THR A 1041 -3.01 -9.99 -7.70
C THR A 1041 -3.73 -9.00 -6.82
N THR A 1042 -2.98 -8.38 -5.90
CA THR A 1042 -3.42 -7.23 -5.13
C THR A 1042 -4.02 -6.21 -6.08
N ARG A 1043 -5.26 -5.80 -5.84
CA ARG A 1043 -5.90 -4.79 -6.65
C ARG A 1043 -5.13 -3.46 -6.55
N ALA A 1044 -5.19 -2.64 -7.58
CA ALA A 1044 -4.61 -1.30 -7.51
C ALA A 1044 -5.62 -0.39 -6.80
N ASP A 1045 -5.50 -0.26 -5.47
CA ASP A 1045 -6.46 0.42 -4.61
C ASP A 1045 -5.85 1.49 -3.70
N ALA A 1046 -4.61 1.92 -3.94
CA ALA A 1046 -3.92 2.85 -3.03
C ALA A 1046 -4.08 4.33 -3.40
N SER A 1047 -4.80 4.69 -4.47
CA SER A 1047 -5.07 6.10 -4.78
C SER A 1047 -6.28 6.60 -4.00
N VAL A 1048 -6.11 7.76 -3.35
CA VAL A 1048 -7.18 8.51 -2.66
C VAL A 1048 -7.59 9.77 -3.42
N GLY A 1049 -7.02 9.99 -4.60
CA GLY A 1049 -7.04 11.26 -5.31
C GLY A 1049 -5.92 12.19 -4.84
N VAL A 1050 -5.29 12.91 -5.78
CA VAL A 1050 -4.20 13.85 -5.51
C VAL A 1050 -4.44 15.18 -6.21
N VAL A 1051 -4.00 16.26 -5.56
CA VAL A 1051 -4.14 17.63 -6.05
C VAL A 1051 -2.77 18.31 -5.98
N PHE A 1052 -2.21 18.63 -7.14
CA PHE A 1052 -0.96 19.39 -7.25
C PHE A 1052 -1.25 20.81 -7.68
N LEU A 1053 -0.71 21.77 -6.91
CA LEU A 1053 -0.70 23.16 -7.34
C LEU A 1053 0.50 23.41 -8.27
N GLY A 1054 0.23 24.03 -9.41
CA GLY A 1054 1.24 24.34 -10.42
C GLY A 1054 2.29 25.32 -9.91
N GLY A 1055 3.51 25.21 -10.43
CA GLY A 1055 4.64 25.99 -9.95
C GLY A 1055 5.08 27.14 -10.85
N LYS A 1056 5.66 28.19 -10.26
CA LYS A 1056 6.25 29.32 -11.04
C LYS A 1056 7.64 29.02 -11.61
N SER A 1057 8.31 28.01 -11.08
CA SER A 1057 9.69 27.65 -11.42
C SER A 1057 9.92 26.15 -11.66
N GLY A 1058 8.83 25.38 -11.71
CA GLY A 1058 8.82 23.93 -11.92
C GLY A 1058 7.38 23.44 -12.10
N LEU A 1059 7.20 22.14 -12.37
CA LEU A 1059 5.89 21.54 -12.65
C LEU A 1059 4.89 21.73 -11.50
N PHE A 1060 5.32 21.51 -10.26
CA PHE A 1060 4.44 21.56 -9.08
C PHE A 1060 5.15 22.27 -7.92
N ASP A 1061 4.49 23.24 -7.30
CA ASP A 1061 4.98 23.90 -6.08
C ASP A 1061 4.51 23.17 -4.81
N GLN A 1062 3.36 22.48 -4.85
CA GLN A 1062 2.79 21.81 -3.68
C GLN A 1062 1.93 20.58 -4.05
N ASN A 1063 2.06 19.49 -3.29
CA ASN A 1063 1.09 18.39 -3.24
C ASN A 1063 0.19 18.59 -2.01
N LEU A 1064 -1.11 18.80 -2.22
CA LEU A 1064 -2.06 19.00 -1.12
C LEU A 1064 -2.53 17.66 -0.55
N LYS A 1065 -2.38 17.45 0.77
CA LYS A 1065 -2.97 16.30 1.45
C LYS A 1065 -4.50 16.35 1.40
N PRO A 1066 -5.24 15.23 1.58
CA PRO A 1066 -6.70 15.23 1.55
C PRO A 1066 -7.36 16.27 2.49
N ASN A 1067 -6.81 16.51 3.67
CA ASN A 1067 -7.31 17.54 4.59
C ASN A 1067 -7.07 18.99 4.10
N GLU A 1068 -6.07 19.20 3.23
CA GLU A 1068 -5.71 20.50 2.66
C GLU A 1068 -6.41 20.77 1.32
N SER A 1069 -6.66 19.71 0.54
CA SER A 1069 -7.38 19.80 -0.73
C SER A 1069 -8.90 19.73 -0.53
N GLY A 1070 -9.38 18.92 0.41
CA GLY A 1070 -10.79 18.54 0.54
C GLY A 1070 -11.26 17.56 -0.55
N PHE A 1071 -10.35 17.07 -1.40
CA PHE A 1071 -10.61 16.05 -2.40
C PHE A 1071 -10.15 14.69 -1.88
N PHE A 1072 -11.08 13.75 -1.71
CA PHE A 1072 -10.82 12.42 -1.16
C PHE A 1072 -11.79 11.40 -1.76
N VAL A 1073 -11.28 10.50 -2.59
CA VAL A 1073 -12.04 9.48 -3.33
C VAL A 1073 -11.27 8.14 -3.37
N PRO A 1074 -11.16 7.40 -2.25
CA PRO A 1074 -10.40 6.15 -2.14
C PRO A 1074 -11.08 4.94 -2.81
N TYR A 1075 -11.88 5.18 -3.85
CA TYR A 1075 -12.76 4.20 -4.48
C TYR A 1075 -12.31 3.86 -5.91
N ASP A 1076 -13.03 2.97 -6.59
CA ASP A 1076 -12.76 2.58 -7.98
C ASP A 1076 -13.17 3.68 -8.98
N VAL A 1077 -12.47 4.82 -8.93
CA VAL A 1077 -12.69 5.98 -9.80
C VAL A 1077 -12.33 5.61 -11.23
N LYS A 1078 -13.24 5.86 -12.18
CA LYS A 1078 -13.05 5.62 -13.62
C LYS A 1078 -12.96 6.90 -14.44
N ASP A 1079 -13.44 8.02 -13.92
CA ASP A 1079 -13.36 9.31 -14.61
C ASP A 1079 -13.43 10.49 -13.62
N ILE A 1080 -12.83 11.62 -14.00
CA ILE A 1080 -12.99 12.90 -13.30
C ILE A 1080 -13.21 13.98 -14.35
N GLN A 1081 -14.19 14.84 -14.11
CA GLN A 1081 -14.48 15.99 -14.96
C GLN A 1081 -14.52 17.28 -14.14
N ALA A 1082 -14.00 18.36 -14.71
CA ALA A 1082 -14.24 19.70 -14.18
C ALA A 1082 -15.64 20.17 -14.55
N ILE A 1083 -16.29 20.91 -13.65
CA ILE A 1083 -17.59 21.55 -13.89
C ILE A 1083 -17.64 22.93 -13.23
N ARG A 1084 -18.16 23.94 -13.92
CA ARG A 1084 -18.20 25.33 -13.47
C ARG A 1084 -19.43 25.59 -12.61
N ILE A 1085 -19.18 26.07 -11.39
CA ILE A 1085 -20.21 26.48 -10.43
C ILE A 1085 -19.97 27.93 -10.06
N GLY A 1086 -20.85 28.83 -10.51
CA GLY A 1086 -20.66 30.27 -10.31
C GLY A 1086 -19.31 30.77 -10.84
N GLY A 1087 -18.83 30.18 -11.95
CA GLY A 1087 -17.54 30.48 -12.57
C GLY A 1087 -16.32 29.75 -11.99
N LYS A 1088 -16.45 29.05 -10.85
CA LYS A 1088 -15.33 28.33 -10.23
C LYS A 1088 -15.25 26.87 -10.70
N PRO A 1089 -14.05 26.33 -10.98
CA PRO A 1089 -13.90 24.91 -11.35
C PRO A 1089 -14.13 24.03 -10.13
N SER A 1090 -15.20 23.25 -10.16
CA SER A 1090 -15.53 22.17 -9.22
C SER A 1090 -15.29 20.81 -9.91
N LEU A 1091 -15.35 19.71 -9.18
CA LEU A 1091 -15.04 18.37 -9.71
C LEU A 1091 -16.20 17.40 -9.58
N LEU A 1092 -16.38 16.56 -10.59
CA LEU A 1092 -17.22 15.35 -10.57
C LEU A 1092 -16.31 14.12 -10.69
N ALA A 1093 -16.54 13.09 -9.89
CA ALA A 1093 -15.81 11.84 -9.96
C ALA A 1093 -16.77 10.66 -10.19
N GLY A 1094 -16.58 9.95 -11.30
CA GLY A 1094 -17.30 8.73 -11.66
C GLY A 1094 -16.68 7.52 -10.97
N VAL A 1095 -17.46 6.81 -10.17
CA VAL A 1095 -16.98 5.70 -9.33
C VAL A 1095 -17.76 4.43 -9.66
N ASN A 1096 -17.04 3.34 -9.98
CA ASN A 1096 -17.66 2.04 -10.24
C ASN A 1096 -18.25 1.46 -8.95
N ASN A 1097 -19.45 0.88 -9.05
CA ASN A 1097 -20.18 0.25 -7.93
C ASN A 1097 -20.38 1.15 -6.71
N ASN A 1098 -20.49 2.47 -6.90
CA ASN A 1098 -20.68 3.43 -5.81
C ASN A 1098 -21.50 4.65 -6.27
N VAL A 1099 -21.77 5.57 -5.34
CA VAL A 1099 -22.24 6.91 -5.67
C VAL A 1099 -21.19 7.66 -6.49
N MET A 1100 -21.63 8.48 -7.45
CA MET A 1100 -20.78 9.49 -8.06
C MET A 1100 -20.53 10.62 -7.04
N TYR A 1101 -19.33 11.20 -7.03
CA TYR A 1101 -18.98 12.26 -6.09
C TYR A 1101 -18.92 13.64 -6.76
N PHE A 1102 -19.33 14.68 -6.02
CA PHE A 1102 -19.23 16.08 -6.41
C PHE A 1102 -18.49 16.88 -5.35
N PHE A 1103 -17.43 17.56 -5.78
CA PHE A 1103 -16.56 18.39 -4.95
C PHE A 1103 -16.68 19.85 -5.39
N ARG A 1104 -17.36 20.65 -4.57
CA ARG A 1104 -17.52 22.08 -4.83
C ARG A 1104 -16.25 22.82 -4.46
N ASN A 1105 -15.74 23.67 -5.36
CA ASN A 1105 -14.65 24.57 -5.01
C ASN A 1105 -15.17 25.72 -4.12
N ILE A 1106 -14.56 25.87 -2.95
CA ILE A 1106 -14.95 26.82 -1.91
C ILE A 1106 -13.95 27.96 -1.70
N LYS A 1107 -12.81 27.95 -2.41
CA LYS A 1107 -11.81 29.04 -2.36
C LYS A 1107 -12.13 30.14 -3.36
#